data_AF-A0A350R1Q9-F1
#
_entry.id   AF-A0A350R1Q9-F1
#
_cell.length_a   1.000
_cell.length_b   1.000
_cell.length_c   1.000
_cell.angle_alpha   90.00
_cell.angle_beta   90.00
_cell.angle_gamma   90.00
#
_symmetry.space_group_name_H-M   'P 1'
#
loop_
_entity.id
_entity.type
_entity.pdbx_description
1 polymer ?
#
loop_
_entity_poly.entity_id
_entity_poly.type
_entity_poly.pdbx_seq_one_letter_code
_entity_poly.pdbx_strand_id
1 'polypeptide(L)'
;MKKRVLLTLGLVSLLSMVASCNNNNNTSSTSSSSVSSSGGSTSSSSSQTGGNAYQGTGPRLEINYLRFDQNYTGWKLWTWNNDGGSFGLEFDGKITYDAYDSSLAWTRRTIEFDKDFEYYANWDWTKTETSTASLEFLGGDSGKMGIIVRDGSGNKDVSDDRYIDFSKADDDGDQVYTVYLVTESKSVYYSLDEIPAPGISTVSMTSDTLGDNVLVGCSVAPTGSIKASEVHLRDESGKEYPFKSYNGYSGGEMTFQLENRLEVADLKKNFKLYFDSEEYATPAGYPVEFGRYYSSNRFDELFAYDGELGSYIDNGNTVFRLWAPTASKVTLNLYDDGLATVPSSTIELVEGEKGTWSTTISGNRHGVYYSYDVEVLGETNRDVADPYGKSSNANGKHSMVVDFNNSAVLPDNWGESSSPAVSTASAPIVYETHVRDFSMSDSWNGSNANRGKYLGLSESGTTLADNSTKTGFDYVKELGVTHVQLLPIYDFKSVDETRTDDEYKNSVTDGAYNWGYDPQSYNSPEGSYSSNPNDGNTRVKELRQAIQQYNNANIGVIMDVVYNHMPSSSGTTFEQIVPGYYFRGVNDSGAGADMASEKTMFKKFIVDSTKMWMTNYKLSGFRFDLMGLITKDAMGEVSSTLHEINSDAIVYGEGWSMFSKSPNTPTLSSTNMATQGQVRGLKIGCFNDTVRDSLKGSVFDAGSPGYVTALESDKTLDGKENIKYGIVGTQIHNQVSTLKTIYDTEYTGASVNYAEAHDNETLHDKLRLSIHGLTEEQYNNIQIQVNQVIMTSLGISFYHSGTEFGRTKEIPADLLDSVPTDKISKDSVTGKAYSKDSYNLCDKINAIDWNLVKTNSNMVDAFRKAALLKTNNEMLRSNSYANINAKYVFDDCGYEGQMTANNIIAYTINSDSETDNYEKMYIVHNTGDSEITVAGHEGWNILLGGTGVASSSVTLPARTTLILGLSK
;
A
#
# COMPACT_ATOMS: atom_id res chain seq x y z
N MET A 1 -47.55 -44.21 -13.31
CA MET A 1 -48.97 -44.40 -13.73
C MET A 1 -49.47 -43.08 -14.29
N LYS A 2 -50.04 -43.12 -15.51
CA LYS A 2 -51.01 -42.22 -16.22
C LYS A 2 -51.44 -40.90 -15.51
N LYS A 3 -51.74 -39.76 -16.15
CA LYS A 3 -51.72 -39.20 -17.53
C LYS A 3 -52.26 -37.74 -17.44
N ARG A 4 -51.66 -36.80 -18.19
CA ARG A 4 -52.23 -35.68 -19.02
C ARG A 4 -53.18 -34.64 -18.37
N VAL A 5 -53.12 -33.34 -18.72
CA VAL A 5 -53.70 -32.75 -19.96
C VAL A 5 -53.30 -31.26 -20.16
N LEU A 6 -52.71 -30.96 -21.34
CA LEU A 6 -52.88 -29.85 -22.33
C LEU A 6 -52.61 -28.36 -21.98
N LEU A 7 -51.66 -27.67 -22.67
CA LEU A 7 -51.68 -26.97 -24.00
C LEU A 7 -52.16 -25.48 -23.86
N THR A 8 -51.58 -24.40 -24.41
CA THR A 8 -50.76 -24.18 -25.64
C THR A 8 -50.24 -22.73 -25.78
N LEU A 9 -49.12 -22.56 -26.54
CA LEU A 9 -48.70 -21.47 -27.48
C LEU A 9 -48.49 -20.02 -26.97
N GLY A 10 -47.47 -19.24 -27.38
CA GLY A 10 -46.33 -19.34 -28.33
C GLY A 10 -45.47 -18.05 -28.20
N LEU A 11 -44.12 -18.05 -28.28
CA LEU A 11 -43.26 -17.98 -29.48
C LEU A 11 -43.73 -16.89 -30.49
N VAL A 12 -42.95 -15.92 -31.00
CA VAL A 12 -41.52 -15.78 -31.32
C VAL A 12 -41.19 -14.31 -31.64
N SER A 13 -40.02 -13.87 -31.21
CA SER A 13 -39.20 -12.75 -31.71
C SER A 13 -38.45 -13.14 -33.00
N LEU A 14 -38.29 -12.24 -34.00
CA LEU A 14 -37.01 -11.98 -34.72
C LEU A 14 -37.19 -11.16 -36.02
N LEU A 15 -36.26 -10.19 -36.19
CA LEU A 15 -35.53 -9.74 -37.41
C LEU A 15 -36.34 -9.27 -38.65
N SER A 16 -35.92 -8.33 -39.50
CA SER A 16 -34.65 -7.62 -39.75
C SER A 16 -34.89 -6.55 -40.85
N MET A 17 -34.07 -5.48 -40.83
CA MET A 17 -33.54 -4.64 -41.93
C MET A 17 -34.29 -4.50 -43.29
N VAL A 18 -34.36 -3.27 -43.81
CA VAL A 18 -33.54 -2.73 -44.93
C VAL A 18 -34.17 -1.42 -45.46
N ALA A 19 -33.27 -0.48 -45.78
CA ALA A 19 -33.43 0.85 -46.38
C ALA A 19 -34.39 1.00 -47.57
N SER A 20 -34.91 2.21 -47.79
CA SER A 20 -34.58 3.05 -48.96
C SER A 20 -35.39 4.37 -48.99
N CYS A 21 -34.80 5.36 -49.64
CA CYS A 21 -35.11 6.78 -49.69
C CYS A 21 -36.41 7.20 -50.43
N ASN A 22 -36.77 8.46 -50.16
CA ASN A 22 -37.00 9.57 -51.10
C ASN A 22 -38.44 10.14 -51.32
N ASN A 23 -38.49 11.44 -51.03
CA ASN A 23 -38.92 12.58 -51.88
C ASN A 23 -40.31 13.25 -51.74
N ASN A 24 -40.19 14.51 -51.28
CA ASN A 24 -40.60 15.78 -51.90
C ASN A 24 -42.05 16.24 -51.96
N ASN A 25 -42.26 17.49 -51.47
CA ASN A 25 -42.74 18.69 -52.17
C ASN A 25 -43.26 19.73 -51.13
N ASN A 26 -43.17 21.06 -51.24
CA ASN A 26 -42.50 22.01 -52.13
C ASN A 26 -42.76 23.45 -51.58
N THR A 27 -41.84 24.42 -51.84
CA THR A 27 -42.03 25.89 -52.06
C THR A 27 -42.63 26.81 -50.95
N SER A 28 -42.25 28.09 -50.75
CA SER A 28 -41.49 29.10 -51.52
C SER A 28 -41.23 30.38 -50.69
N SER A 29 -40.02 30.97 -50.84
CA SER A 29 -39.57 32.39 -50.98
C SER A 29 -40.48 33.59 -50.57
N THR A 30 -40.03 34.80 -50.20
CA THR A 30 -38.94 35.63 -50.80
C THR A 30 -38.71 36.96 -50.02
N SER A 31 -37.43 37.36 -49.90
CA SER A 31 -36.82 38.72 -50.03
C SER A 31 -37.30 39.96 -49.25
N SER A 32 -36.36 40.69 -48.61
CA SER A 32 -35.72 41.92 -49.15
C SER A 32 -34.77 42.63 -48.15
N SER A 33 -33.61 43.07 -48.64
CA SER A 33 -32.67 44.08 -48.11
C SER A 33 -33.27 45.51 -48.18
N SER A 34 -32.85 46.60 -47.52
CA SER A 34 -31.51 47.17 -47.31
C SER A 34 -31.55 48.51 -46.52
N VAL A 35 -30.43 48.84 -45.83
CA VAL A 35 -29.75 50.16 -45.67
C VAL A 35 -30.18 51.21 -44.59
N SER A 36 -29.12 51.62 -43.86
CA SER A 36 -28.77 52.74 -42.93
C SER A 36 -29.49 54.11 -43.08
N SER A 37 -29.51 55.10 -42.17
CA SER A 37 -28.73 55.49 -40.95
C SER A 37 -29.39 56.72 -40.27
N SER A 38 -29.00 56.96 -39.01
CA SER A 38 -28.81 58.27 -38.32
C SER A 38 -29.97 58.98 -37.57
N GLY A 39 -29.74 59.20 -36.26
CA GLY A 39 -29.82 60.53 -35.63
C GLY A 39 -30.98 60.89 -34.68
N GLY A 40 -30.71 60.92 -33.36
CA GLY A 40 -31.02 62.11 -32.53
C GLY A 40 -32.21 62.12 -31.53
N SER A 41 -31.91 61.75 -30.28
CA SER A 41 -32.31 62.36 -28.98
C SER A 41 -33.78 62.49 -28.50
N THR A 42 -34.10 61.64 -27.49
CA THR A 42 -34.70 61.93 -26.15
C THR A 42 -36.06 62.63 -25.98
N SER A 43 -37.08 61.92 -25.47
CA SER A 43 -37.45 61.92 -24.03
C SER A 43 -38.68 61.02 -23.69
N SER A 44 -38.49 60.21 -22.63
CA SER A 44 -39.43 59.56 -21.69
C SER A 44 -40.63 58.70 -22.14
N SER A 45 -40.56 57.38 -21.90
CA SER A 45 -41.39 56.67 -20.90
C SER A 45 -40.96 55.19 -20.73
N SER A 46 -41.11 54.70 -19.50
CA SER A 46 -40.99 53.36 -18.92
C SER A 46 -40.91 52.10 -19.81
N SER A 47 -39.96 51.21 -19.52
CA SER A 47 -40.18 49.77 -19.26
C SER A 47 -38.90 49.11 -18.73
N GLN A 48 -39.01 48.38 -17.62
CA GLN A 48 -37.98 47.46 -17.13
C GLN A 48 -37.92 46.27 -18.09
N THR A 49 -36.76 46.04 -18.71
CA THR A 49 -36.50 44.90 -19.58
C THR A 49 -35.95 43.75 -18.76
N GLY A 50 -36.65 42.62 -18.79
CA GLY A 50 -36.12 41.31 -18.38
C GLY A 50 -34.94 40.89 -19.26
N GLY A 51 -34.01 40.18 -18.65
CA GLY A 51 -32.93 39.48 -19.34
C GLY A 51 -33.51 38.37 -20.23
N ASN A 52 -32.99 38.29 -21.45
CA ASN A 52 -33.48 37.43 -22.52
C ASN A 52 -33.49 35.94 -22.13
N ALA A 53 -34.66 35.32 -22.12
CA ALA A 53 -34.82 33.87 -22.22
C ALA A 53 -34.38 33.42 -23.62
N TYR A 54 -33.43 32.49 -23.66
CA TYR A 54 -32.96 31.82 -24.87
C TYR A 54 -33.95 30.71 -25.27
N GLN A 55 -34.22 30.54 -26.57
CA GLN A 55 -35.09 29.49 -27.12
C GLN A 55 -34.27 28.38 -27.81
N GLY A 56 -33.65 27.50 -27.01
CA GLY A 56 -33.07 26.24 -27.48
C GLY A 56 -33.78 25.06 -26.82
N THR A 57 -34.04 23.97 -27.55
CA THR A 57 -34.91 22.85 -27.11
C THR A 57 -34.15 21.54 -26.88
N GLY A 58 -32.90 21.60 -26.43
CA GLY A 58 -32.06 20.42 -26.16
C GLY A 58 -31.50 20.44 -24.73
N PRO A 59 -31.07 19.29 -24.19
CA PRO A 59 -30.53 19.23 -22.84
C PRO A 59 -29.28 20.10 -22.71
N ARG A 60 -28.99 20.58 -21.49
CA ARG A 60 -27.72 21.28 -21.18
C ARG A 60 -27.29 21.05 -19.72
N LEU A 61 -25.99 21.07 -19.46
CA LEU A 61 -25.39 21.04 -18.14
C LEU A 61 -24.80 22.41 -17.79
N GLU A 62 -25.25 23.01 -16.69
CA GLU A 62 -24.74 24.26 -16.14
C GLU A 62 -23.90 23.99 -14.88
N ILE A 63 -22.62 24.35 -14.94
CA ILE A 63 -21.64 24.17 -13.86
C ILE A 63 -21.30 25.56 -13.32
N ASN A 64 -21.72 25.85 -12.09
CA ASN A 64 -21.45 27.11 -11.42
C ASN A 64 -20.34 26.90 -10.38
N TYR A 65 -19.27 27.70 -10.44
CA TYR A 65 -18.18 27.62 -9.46
C TYR A 65 -18.07 28.91 -8.65
N LEU A 66 -18.18 28.81 -7.33
CA LEU A 66 -18.01 29.90 -6.36
C LEU A 66 -16.64 29.84 -5.72
N ARG A 67 -15.97 30.98 -5.74
CA ARG A 67 -14.75 31.24 -5.00
C ARG A 67 -14.97 32.42 -4.07
N PHE A 68 -14.63 32.24 -2.81
CA PHE A 68 -14.74 33.29 -1.80
C PHE A 68 -13.78 34.47 -2.05
N ASP A 69 -12.62 34.21 -2.66
CA ASP A 69 -11.66 35.26 -3.05
C ASP A 69 -12.05 36.00 -4.35
N GLN A 70 -13.10 35.54 -5.03
CA GLN A 70 -13.59 36.04 -6.32
C GLN A 70 -12.53 36.04 -7.44
N ASN A 71 -11.41 35.34 -7.26
CA ASN A 71 -10.31 35.31 -8.21
C ASN A 71 -10.37 34.04 -9.06
N TYR A 72 -11.01 34.16 -10.22
CA TYR A 72 -11.15 33.07 -11.19
C TYR A 72 -10.01 33.03 -12.23
N THR A 73 -9.03 33.92 -12.12
CA THR A 73 -7.96 34.02 -13.12
C THR A 73 -7.14 32.73 -13.18
N GLY A 74 -7.13 32.09 -14.36
CA GLY A 74 -6.36 30.87 -14.61
C GLY A 74 -7.00 29.58 -14.10
N TRP A 75 -8.20 29.65 -13.50
CA TRP A 75 -8.91 28.47 -13.02
C TRP A 75 -9.60 27.71 -14.16
N LYS A 76 -9.52 26.38 -14.08
CA LYS A 76 -9.99 25.46 -15.14
C LYS A 76 -10.71 24.26 -14.55
N LEU A 77 -11.54 23.66 -15.38
CA LEU A 77 -12.29 22.46 -15.11
C LEU A 77 -11.71 21.30 -15.90
N TRP A 78 -11.65 20.12 -15.30
CA TRP A 78 -11.36 18.85 -15.96
C TRP A 78 -12.49 17.87 -15.67
N THR A 79 -13.03 17.24 -16.71
CA THR A 79 -14.16 16.32 -16.61
C THR A 79 -13.84 15.00 -17.30
N TRP A 80 -14.36 13.90 -16.77
CA TRP A 80 -14.22 12.57 -17.36
C TRP A 80 -15.44 11.68 -17.10
N ASN A 81 -15.57 10.64 -17.92
CA ASN A 81 -16.54 9.56 -17.73
C ASN A 81 -15.81 8.23 -17.47
N ASN A 82 -16.58 7.21 -17.07
CA ASN A 82 -16.05 5.87 -16.77
C ASN A 82 -15.67 5.06 -18.03
N ASP A 83 -16.01 5.56 -19.22
CA ASP A 83 -15.79 4.89 -20.52
C ASP A 83 -14.57 5.44 -21.29
N GLY A 84 -13.71 6.22 -20.62
CA GLY A 84 -12.41 6.68 -21.14
C GLY A 84 -12.41 8.04 -21.87
N GLY A 85 -13.53 8.76 -21.88
CA GLY A 85 -13.63 10.12 -22.38
C GLY A 85 -13.23 11.16 -21.33
N SER A 86 -12.30 12.07 -21.65
CA SER A 86 -11.91 13.18 -20.77
C SER A 86 -11.60 14.45 -21.52
N PHE A 87 -11.87 15.61 -20.93
CA PHE A 87 -11.60 16.91 -21.51
C PHE A 87 -11.52 18.00 -20.45
N GLY A 88 -10.85 19.09 -20.79
CA GLY A 88 -10.77 20.29 -19.97
C GLY A 88 -11.56 21.45 -20.54
N LEU A 89 -12.10 22.29 -19.65
CA LEU A 89 -12.78 23.55 -19.98
C LEU A 89 -12.17 24.68 -19.14
N GLU A 90 -11.94 25.85 -19.73
CA GLU A 90 -11.51 27.04 -18.96
C GLU A 90 -12.73 27.80 -18.46
N PHE A 91 -12.75 28.31 -17.24
CA PHE A 91 -13.78 29.26 -16.79
C PHE A 91 -13.48 30.64 -17.43
N ASP A 92 -14.18 31.04 -18.50
CA ASP A 92 -14.03 32.40 -19.04
C ASP A 92 -14.64 33.38 -18.05
N GLY A 93 -14.06 34.58 -17.99
CA GLY A 93 -14.43 35.61 -17.02
C GLY A 93 -15.83 36.21 -17.20
N LYS A 94 -16.81 35.48 -17.75
CA LYS A 94 -18.22 35.86 -17.68
C LYS A 94 -18.75 35.55 -16.28
N ILE A 95 -18.50 36.50 -15.39
CA ILE A 95 -19.13 36.55 -14.07
C ILE A 95 -20.63 36.68 -14.28
N THR A 96 -21.39 35.73 -13.76
CA THR A 96 -22.85 35.80 -13.70
C THR A 96 -23.26 35.95 -12.24
N TYR A 97 -24.15 36.91 -11.98
CA TYR A 97 -24.65 37.20 -10.63
C TYR A 97 -26.02 36.54 -10.49
N ASP A 98 -26.17 35.69 -9.47
CA ASP A 98 -27.47 35.09 -9.15
C ASP A 98 -28.25 35.98 -8.17
N ALA A 99 -29.58 35.86 -8.17
CA ALA A 99 -30.50 36.76 -7.49
C ALA A 99 -30.51 36.64 -5.96
N TYR A 100 -29.86 35.62 -5.39
CA TYR A 100 -29.92 35.31 -3.96
C TYR A 100 -28.91 36.11 -3.13
N ASP A 101 -27.74 36.43 -3.69
CA ASP A 101 -26.80 37.37 -3.07
C ASP A 101 -25.87 38.02 -4.10
N SER A 102 -26.10 39.31 -4.37
CA SER A 102 -25.24 40.15 -5.23
C SER A 102 -23.79 40.30 -4.73
N SER A 103 -23.49 39.86 -3.51
CA SER A 103 -22.15 39.91 -2.90
C SER A 103 -21.25 38.75 -3.32
N LEU A 104 -21.82 37.63 -3.80
CA LEU A 104 -21.08 36.43 -4.21
C LEU A 104 -20.99 36.37 -5.75
N ALA A 105 -19.76 36.50 -6.28
CA ALA A 105 -19.50 36.38 -7.70
C ALA A 105 -19.34 34.90 -8.07
N TRP A 106 -20.10 34.39 -9.04
CA TRP A 106 -19.97 33.03 -9.59
C TRP A 106 -19.42 33.06 -11.00
N THR A 107 -18.66 32.02 -11.38
CA THR A 107 -18.37 31.76 -12.80
C THR A 107 -19.12 30.53 -13.28
N ARG A 108 -19.89 30.68 -14.37
CA ARG A 108 -20.74 29.63 -14.94
C ARG A 108 -20.13 29.08 -16.22
N ARG A 109 -20.15 27.75 -16.38
CA ARG A 109 -19.94 27.06 -17.65
C ARG A 109 -21.13 26.24 -18.06
N THR A 110 -21.58 26.44 -19.30
CA THR A 110 -22.70 25.71 -19.89
C THR A 110 -22.18 24.80 -20.98
N ILE A 111 -22.49 23.51 -20.86
CA ILE A 111 -22.25 22.49 -21.89
C ILE A 111 -23.62 22.16 -22.48
N GLU A 112 -23.81 22.43 -23.76
CA GLU A 112 -25.05 22.09 -24.46
C GLU A 112 -24.90 20.74 -25.15
N PHE A 113 -25.84 19.83 -24.90
CA PHE A 113 -25.79 18.51 -25.52
C PHE A 113 -26.15 18.61 -27.01
N ASP A 114 -25.50 17.78 -27.82
CA ASP A 114 -25.58 17.71 -29.28
C ASP A 114 -25.17 18.99 -30.01
N LYS A 115 -24.39 19.84 -29.35
CA LYS A 115 -23.72 20.99 -29.95
C LYS A 115 -22.21 20.89 -29.82
N ASP A 116 -21.55 21.51 -30.77
CA ASP A 116 -20.10 21.66 -30.76
C ASP A 116 -19.68 22.64 -29.66
N PHE A 117 -18.70 22.22 -28.85
CA PHE A 117 -18.05 23.06 -27.86
C PHE A 117 -16.53 22.99 -28.01
N GLU A 118 -15.85 24.08 -27.66
CA GLU A 118 -14.39 24.14 -27.61
C GLU A 118 -13.90 23.59 -26.27
N TYR A 119 -12.90 22.72 -26.31
CA TYR A 119 -12.32 22.09 -25.13
C TYR A 119 -10.83 21.83 -25.29
N TYR A 120 -10.18 21.47 -24.19
CA TYR A 120 -8.79 21.05 -24.15
C TYR A 120 -8.73 19.52 -24.06
N ALA A 121 -8.16 18.86 -25.07
CA ALA A 121 -8.16 17.39 -25.17
C ALA A 121 -7.19 16.70 -24.17
N ASN A 122 -6.26 17.45 -23.59
CA ASN A 122 -5.29 16.98 -22.60
C ASN A 122 -4.92 18.15 -21.67
N TRP A 123 -4.01 17.89 -20.73
CA TRP A 123 -3.48 18.90 -19.82
C TRP A 123 -2.61 19.98 -20.51
N ASP A 124 -2.40 19.92 -21.83
CA ASP A 124 -1.76 20.97 -22.63
C ASP A 124 -2.82 22.02 -23.01
N TRP A 125 -3.00 22.98 -22.11
CA TRP A 125 -3.96 24.08 -22.21
C TRP A 125 -3.71 25.08 -23.34
N THR A 126 -2.76 24.83 -24.23
CA THR A 126 -2.46 25.69 -25.38
C THR A 126 -3.16 25.22 -26.66
N LYS A 127 -3.76 24.04 -26.65
CA LYS A 127 -4.43 23.43 -27.80
C LYS A 127 -5.90 23.22 -27.51
N THR A 128 -6.74 23.98 -28.19
CA THR A 128 -8.18 23.73 -28.20
C THR A 128 -8.56 22.84 -29.37
N GLU A 129 -9.49 21.92 -29.12
CA GLU A 129 -10.15 21.11 -30.13
C GLU A 129 -11.67 21.38 -30.06
N THR A 130 -12.39 21.02 -31.12
CA THR A 130 -13.86 21.14 -31.17
C THR A 130 -14.46 19.73 -31.20
N SER A 131 -15.42 19.47 -30.33
CA SER A 131 -16.17 18.19 -30.31
C SER A 131 -17.63 18.44 -29.99
N THR A 132 -18.48 17.50 -30.38
CA THR A 132 -19.90 17.49 -30.04
C THR A 132 -20.09 16.79 -28.69
N ALA A 133 -20.82 17.41 -27.75
CA ALA A 133 -21.18 16.76 -26.48
C ALA A 133 -22.35 15.80 -26.70
N SER A 134 -22.32 14.57 -26.20
CA SER A 134 -23.50 13.68 -26.22
C SER A 134 -23.95 13.33 -24.81
N LEU A 135 -25.24 13.00 -24.65
CA LEU A 135 -25.81 12.56 -23.37
C LEU A 135 -25.15 11.26 -22.87
N GLU A 136 -24.83 10.35 -23.79
CA GLU A 136 -24.12 9.09 -23.49
C GLU A 136 -22.72 9.34 -22.91
N PHE A 137 -22.08 10.45 -23.32
CA PHE A 137 -20.72 10.79 -22.89
C PHE A 137 -20.64 11.31 -21.45
N LEU A 138 -21.69 11.88 -20.87
CA LEU A 138 -21.63 12.54 -19.55
C LEU A 138 -22.18 11.67 -18.40
N GLY A 139 -22.34 10.35 -18.56
CA GLY A 139 -22.82 9.49 -17.46
C GLY A 139 -22.55 7.99 -17.53
N GLY A 140 -22.32 7.44 -18.73
CA GLY A 140 -22.23 5.99 -18.94
C GLY A 140 -23.40 5.21 -18.31
N ASP A 141 -23.22 3.92 -18.04
CA ASP A 141 -24.21 3.09 -17.34
C ASP A 141 -24.41 3.49 -15.85
N SER A 142 -23.55 4.36 -15.31
CA SER A 142 -23.51 4.73 -13.88
C SER A 142 -24.34 5.96 -13.50
N GLY A 143 -24.71 6.79 -14.49
CA GLY A 143 -25.42 8.05 -14.25
C GLY A 143 -24.59 9.14 -13.55
N LYS A 144 -23.25 9.04 -13.56
CA LYS A 144 -22.34 9.98 -12.90
C LYS A 144 -21.21 10.48 -13.81
N MET A 145 -20.74 11.71 -13.57
CA MET A 145 -19.58 12.31 -14.26
C MET A 145 -18.53 12.81 -13.26
N GLY A 146 -17.26 12.47 -13.49
CA GLY A 146 -16.15 12.96 -12.67
C GLY A 146 -15.76 14.40 -13.02
N ILE A 147 -15.40 15.19 -12.00
CA ILE A 147 -15.07 16.61 -12.14
C ILE A 147 -13.96 17.04 -11.17
N ILE A 148 -12.96 17.76 -11.70
CA ILE A 148 -11.86 18.38 -10.94
C ILE A 148 -11.76 19.85 -11.34
N VAL A 149 -11.61 20.73 -10.36
CA VAL A 149 -11.29 22.15 -10.60
C VAL A 149 -9.82 22.38 -10.24
N ARG A 150 -9.09 23.11 -11.07
CA ARG A 150 -7.66 23.40 -10.89
C ARG A 150 -7.30 24.85 -11.11
N ASP A 151 -6.24 25.31 -10.43
CA ASP A 151 -5.65 26.62 -10.64
C ASP A 151 -4.77 26.66 -11.91
N GLY A 152 -4.25 27.84 -12.23
CA GLY A 152 -3.36 28.05 -13.40
C GLY A 152 -2.00 27.34 -13.32
N SER A 153 -1.64 26.80 -12.14
CA SER A 153 -0.43 26.00 -11.92
C SER A 153 -0.70 24.50 -11.96
N GLY A 154 -1.96 24.08 -12.13
CA GLY A 154 -2.36 22.68 -12.19
C GLY A 154 -2.62 22.04 -10.82
N ASN A 155 -2.69 22.79 -9.73
CA ASN A 155 -3.10 22.27 -8.42
C ASN A 155 -4.62 22.10 -8.38
N LYS A 156 -5.11 21.03 -7.73
CA LYS A 156 -6.55 20.86 -7.51
C LYS A 156 -7.07 21.84 -6.43
N ASP A 157 -8.30 22.33 -6.62
CA ASP A 157 -9.07 23.08 -5.61
C ASP A 157 -9.32 22.26 -4.34
N VAL A 158 -9.68 20.99 -4.54
CA VAL A 158 -9.86 19.98 -3.50
C VAL A 158 -9.07 18.73 -3.88
N SER A 159 -8.50 18.03 -2.90
CA SER A 159 -7.69 16.84 -3.15
C SER A 159 -8.49 15.69 -3.78
N ASP A 160 -9.75 15.57 -3.36
CA ASP A 160 -10.68 14.53 -3.79
C ASP A 160 -11.26 14.80 -5.19
N ASP A 161 -11.55 13.73 -5.91
CA ASP A 161 -12.30 13.79 -7.16
C ASP A 161 -13.78 13.92 -6.85
N ARG A 162 -14.45 14.89 -7.47
CA ARG A 162 -15.89 15.11 -7.29
C ARG A 162 -16.65 14.37 -8.37
N TYR A 163 -17.89 14.00 -8.08
CA TYR A 163 -18.77 13.33 -9.03
C TYR A 163 -20.13 14.01 -9.06
N ILE A 164 -20.54 14.45 -10.25
CA ILE A 164 -21.90 14.90 -10.52
C ILE A 164 -22.77 13.66 -10.69
N ASP A 165 -23.87 13.63 -9.95
CA ASP A 165 -24.89 12.59 -9.94
C ASP A 165 -26.16 13.15 -10.57
N PHE A 166 -26.41 12.76 -11.82
CA PHE A 166 -27.50 13.34 -12.61
C PHE A 166 -28.87 12.94 -12.07
N SER A 167 -28.98 11.95 -11.17
CA SER A 167 -30.25 11.66 -10.50
C SER A 167 -30.64 12.71 -9.46
N LYS A 168 -29.71 13.62 -9.10
CA LYS A 168 -29.90 14.66 -8.08
C LYS A 168 -30.02 16.06 -8.66
N ALA A 169 -29.61 16.25 -9.91
CA ALA A 169 -29.73 17.53 -10.59
C ALA A 169 -31.20 17.83 -10.89
N ASP A 170 -31.63 19.04 -10.53
CA ASP A 170 -32.96 19.52 -10.87
C ASP A 170 -33.10 19.59 -12.40
N ASP A 171 -34.22 19.13 -12.92
CA ASP A 171 -34.61 19.30 -14.32
C ASP A 171 -35.78 20.29 -14.32
N ASP A 172 -35.51 21.55 -14.66
CA ASP A 172 -36.48 22.66 -14.70
C ASP A 172 -37.65 22.43 -15.70
N GLY A 173 -37.78 21.22 -16.27
CA GLY A 173 -38.75 20.84 -17.29
C GLY A 173 -38.28 21.15 -18.72
N ASP A 174 -37.14 21.82 -18.84
CA ASP A 174 -36.47 22.22 -20.08
C ASP A 174 -35.18 21.41 -20.36
N GLN A 175 -34.93 20.32 -19.63
CA GLN A 175 -33.74 19.46 -19.72
C GLN A 175 -32.43 20.16 -19.32
N VAL A 176 -32.49 21.05 -18.32
CA VAL A 176 -31.34 21.82 -17.83
C VAL A 176 -30.86 21.22 -16.52
N TYR A 177 -29.71 20.55 -16.53
CA TYR A 177 -29.08 20.04 -15.31
C TYR A 177 -28.18 21.13 -14.73
N THR A 178 -28.49 21.63 -13.54
CA THR A 178 -27.70 22.67 -12.88
C THR A 178 -26.95 22.10 -11.68
N VAL A 179 -25.65 22.40 -11.58
CA VAL A 179 -24.81 22.04 -10.44
C VAL A 179 -23.98 23.22 -9.97
N TYR A 180 -23.63 23.19 -8.70
CA TYR A 180 -22.83 24.21 -8.03
C TYR A 180 -21.63 23.57 -7.33
N LEU A 181 -20.48 24.19 -7.52
CA LEU A 181 -19.20 23.85 -6.91
C LEU A 181 -18.77 25.04 -6.06
N VAL A 182 -18.25 24.76 -4.87
CA VAL A 182 -17.69 25.78 -3.97
C VAL A 182 -16.21 25.49 -3.79
N THR A 183 -15.37 26.53 -3.81
CA THR A 183 -13.93 26.39 -3.56
C THR A 183 -13.68 25.69 -2.23
N GLU A 184 -12.68 24.80 -2.19
CA GLU A 184 -12.34 23.99 -1.01
C GLU A 184 -13.44 23.03 -0.49
N SER A 185 -14.62 22.98 -1.13
CA SER A 185 -15.71 22.06 -0.80
C SER A 185 -15.65 20.78 -1.61
N LYS A 186 -15.68 19.64 -0.90
CA LYS A 186 -15.73 18.30 -1.51
C LYS A 186 -17.10 17.96 -2.12
N SER A 187 -18.16 18.64 -1.68
CA SER A 187 -19.53 18.39 -2.16
C SER A 187 -19.79 19.03 -3.52
N VAL A 188 -20.63 18.36 -4.32
CA VAL A 188 -21.35 18.92 -5.46
C VAL A 188 -22.78 19.22 -5.00
N TYR A 189 -23.24 20.44 -5.22
CA TYR A 189 -24.58 20.89 -4.83
C TYR A 189 -25.46 20.99 -6.07
N TYR A 190 -26.76 20.75 -5.92
CA TYR A 190 -27.72 20.68 -7.04
C TYR A 190 -28.76 21.80 -6.99
N SER A 191 -28.78 22.57 -5.92
CA SER A 191 -29.59 23.79 -5.78
C SER A 191 -28.82 24.85 -4.99
N LEU A 192 -29.17 26.13 -5.17
CA LEU A 192 -28.58 27.22 -4.38
C LEU A 192 -28.84 27.07 -2.88
N ASP A 193 -30.01 26.54 -2.50
CA ASP A 193 -30.40 26.37 -1.10
C ASP A 193 -29.61 25.26 -0.38
N GLU A 194 -28.91 24.38 -1.12
CA GLU A 194 -27.99 23.38 -0.57
C GLU A 194 -26.60 23.95 -0.27
N ILE A 195 -26.26 25.12 -0.83
CA ILE A 195 -24.91 25.66 -0.77
C ILE A 195 -24.66 26.21 0.64
N PRO A 196 -23.60 25.74 1.33
CA PRO A 196 -23.26 26.25 2.63
C PRO A 196 -22.94 27.74 2.57
N ALA A 197 -23.30 28.47 3.64
CA ALA A 197 -22.93 29.87 3.79
C ALA A 197 -21.40 30.06 3.67
N PRO A 198 -20.95 31.23 3.20
CA PRO A 198 -19.55 31.44 2.87
C PRO A 198 -18.60 31.12 4.04
N GLY A 199 -17.66 30.22 3.80
CA GLY A 199 -16.49 30.04 4.66
C GLY A 199 -16.55 28.92 5.71
N ILE A 200 -17.60 28.10 5.84
CA ILE A 200 -17.53 26.85 6.64
C ILE A 200 -17.00 25.71 5.76
N SER A 201 -15.85 25.14 6.12
CA SER A 201 -15.18 24.08 5.36
C SER A 201 -15.48 22.67 5.90
N THR A 202 -15.66 22.54 7.22
CA THR A 202 -15.93 21.24 7.88
C THR A 202 -16.75 21.44 9.15
N VAL A 203 -17.51 20.42 9.54
CA VAL A 203 -18.11 20.35 10.88
C VAL A 203 -17.79 18.98 11.47
N SER A 204 -17.12 18.95 12.62
CA SER A 204 -16.67 17.71 13.25
C SER A 204 -17.05 17.67 14.73
N MET A 205 -17.56 16.53 15.17
CA MET A 205 -17.76 16.21 16.58
C MET A 205 -16.43 15.74 17.19
N THR A 206 -16.13 16.17 18.41
CA THR A 206 -15.01 15.68 19.22
C THR A 206 -15.42 15.55 20.69
N SER A 207 -14.63 14.83 21.48
CA SER A 207 -14.83 14.69 22.92
C SER A 207 -13.52 14.90 23.66
N ASP A 208 -13.57 15.72 24.71
CA ASP A 208 -12.44 15.94 25.61
C ASP A 208 -12.88 15.80 27.07
N THR A 209 -12.02 16.21 28.01
CA THR A 209 -12.33 16.13 29.46
C THR A 209 -13.45 17.08 29.89
N LEU A 210 -13.72 18.16 29.15
CA LEU A 210 -14.71 19.18 29.47
C LEU A 210 -16.10 18.83 28.95
N GLY A 211 -16.20 18.08 27.84
CA GLY A 211 -17.48 17.70 27.26
C GLY A 211 -17.34 17.20 25.84
N ASP A 212 -18.48 17.12 25.16
CA ASP A 212 -18.54 16.89 23.72
C ASP A 212 -18.63 18.25 23.03
N ASN A 213 -17.86 18.44 21.97
CA ASN A 213 -17.74 19.71 21.26
C ASN A 213 -17.99 19.51 19.77
N VAL A 214 -18.64 20.49 19.15
CA VAL A 214 -18.73 20.62 17.70
C VAL A 214 -17.70 21.67 17.27
N LEU A 215 -16.77 21.23 16.44
CA LEU A 215 -15.76 22.06 15.79
C LEU A 215 -16.25 22.40 14.40
N VAL A 216 -16.29 23.69 14.07
CA VAL A 216 -16.69 24.18 12.76
C VAL A 216 -15.45 24.80 12.13
N GLY A 217 -14.84 24.08 11.18
CA GLY A 217 -13.71 24.59 10.42
C GLY A 217 -14.17 25.67 9.46
N CYS A 218 -13.40 26.75 9.38
CA CYS A 218 -13.70 27.89 8.55
C CYS A 218 -12.53 28.26 7.62
N SER A 219 -12.82 28.41 6.33
CA SER A 219 -11.88 28.96 5.33
C SER A 219 -11.67 30.47 5.50
N VAL A 220 -12.60 31.17 6.16
CA VAL A 220 -12.49 32.60 6.51
C VAL A 220 -12.91 32.78 7.96
N ALA A 221 -12.23 33.68 8.68
CA ALA A 221 -12.60 33.99 10.06
C ALA A 221 -14.04 34.55 10.12
N PRO A 222 -14.88 34.08 11.06
CA PRO A 222 -16.24 34.54 11.16
C PRO A 222 -16.29 36.04 11.46
N THR A 223 -17.06 36.78 10.68
CA THR A 223 -17.46 38.16 10.95
C THR A 223 -18.71 38.17 11.85
N GLY A 224 -18.84 39.18 12.72
CA GLY A 224 -19.98 39.32 13.65
C GLY A 224 -19.80 38.68 15.05
N SER A 225 -20.82 38.80 15.90
CA SER A 225 -20.84 38.24 17.27
C SER A 225 -21.72 36.99 17.34
N ILE A 226 -21.15 35.82 17.04
CA ILE A 226 -21.86 34.52 17.09
C ILE A 226 -22.16 34.13 18.53
N LYS A 227 -23.40 33.69 18.80
CA LYS A 227 -23.80 33.12 20.10
C LYS A 227 -24.13 31.63 19.97
N ALA A 228 -23.86 30.88 21.03
CA ALA A 228 -24.27 29.47 21.10
C ALA A 228 -25.78 29.26 20.95
N SER A 229 -26.60 30.23 21.35
CA SER A 229 -28.07 30.18 21.22
C SER A 229 -28.58 30.36 19.78
N GLU A 230 -27.70 30.72 18.85
CA GLU A 230 -28.02 30.94 17.42
C GLU A 230 -27.54 29.74 16.57
N VAL A 231 -27.09 28.66 17.22
CA VAL A 231 -26.57 27.46 16.56
C VAL A 231 -27.28 26.24 17.14
N HIS A 232 -27.76 25.36 16.27
CA HIS A 232 -28.60 24.22 16.64
C HIS A 232 -27.99 22.94 16.09
N LEU A 233 -27.69 21.99 16.96
CA LEU A 233 -27.34 20.63 16.56
C LEU A 233 -28.61 19.77 16.59
N ARG A 234 -28.92 19.10 15.47
CA ARG A 234 -30.08 18.20 15.36
C ARG A 234 -29.68 16.85 14.80
N ASP A 235 -30.32 15.79 15.29
CA ASP A 235 -30.24 14.47 14.66
C ASP A 235 -31.25 14.33 13.50
N GLU A 236 -31.21 13.21 12.78
CA GLU A 236 -32.11 12.95 11.64
C GLU A 236 -33.61 12.93 12.00
N SER A 237 -33.96 12.78 13.29
CA SER A 237 -35.35 12.86 13.76
C SER A 237 -35.80 14.30 14.05
N GLY A 238 -34.88 15.26 13.98
CA GLY A 238 -35.10 16.66 14.36
C GLY A 238 -34.97 16.93 15.86
N LYS A 239 -34.51 15.96 16.67
CA LYS A 239 -34.25 16.18 18.10
C LYS A 239 -33.07 17.14 18.26
N GLU A 240 -33.25 18.17 19.08
CA GLU A 240 -32.21 19.17 19.37
C GLU A 240 -31.27 18.75 20.50
N TYR A 241 -29.99 19.13 20.35
CA TYR A 241 -28.92 18.95 21.32
C TYR A 241 -28.34 20.33 21.65
N PRO A 242 -28.69 20.92 22.81
CA PRO A 242 -28.37 22.31 23.10
C PRO A 242 -26.88 22.52 23.38
N PHE A 243 -26.36 23.67 22.94
CA PHE A 243 -25.01 24.12 23.28
C PHE A 243 -25.01 24.91 24.60
N LYS A 244 -24.06 24.59 25.47
CA LYS A 244 -23.78 25.34 26.71
C LYS A 244 -23.01 26.63 26.44
N SER A 245 -22.05 26.59 25.53
CA SER A 245 -21.18 27.73 25.25
C SER A 245 -20.58 27.72 23.85
N TYR A 246 -20.22 28.91 23.38
CA TYR A 246 -19.33 29.14 22.25
C TYR A 246 -17.97 29.54 22.82
N ASN A 247 -16.94 28.74 22.55
CA ASN A 247 -15.60 28.89 23.14
C ASN A 247 -14.65 29.74 22.27
N GLY A 248 -15.18 30.37 21.21
CA GLY A 248 -14.43 31.27 20.34
C GLY A 248 -13.94 30.63 19.05
N TYR A 249 -13.22 31.44 18.27
CA TYR A 249 -12.57 31.07 17.01
C TYR A 249 -11.06 31.10 17.18
N SER A 250 -10.38 29.99 16.88
CA SER A 250 -8.94 29.86 16.96
C SER A 250 -8.44 28.81 15.97
N GLY A 251 -7.27 29.05 15.37
CA GLY A 251 -6.64 28.05 14.49
C GLY A 251 -7.45 27.68 13.24
N GLY A 252 -8.39 28.54 12.82
CA GLY A 252 -9.29 28.22 11.70
C GLY A 252 -10.60 27.57 12.11
N GLU A 253 -10.89 27.37 13.40
CA GLU A 253 -12.07 26.63 13.85
C GLU A 253 -12.87 27.40 14.90
N MET A 254 -14.20 27.40 14.78
CA MET A 254 -15.13 27.77 15.85
C MET A 254 -15.42 26.55 16.72
N THR A 255 -15.50 26.72 18.04
CA THR A 255 -15.78 25.62 18.98
C THR A 255 -17.05 25.85 19.76
N PHE A 256 -18.01 24.92 19.67
CA PHE A 256 -19.26 24.92 20.43
C PHE A 256 -19.30 23.72 21.38
N GLN A 257 -19.53 23.95 22.67
CA GLN A 257 -19.60 22.89 23.68
C GLN A 257 -21.06 22.51 23.95
N LEU A 258 -21.38 21.22 23.88
CA LEU A 258 -22.71 20.71 24.22
C LEU A 258 -22.99 20.81 25.73
N GLU A 259 -24.26 20.99 26.08
CA GLU A 259 -24.70 20.99 27.48
C GLU A 259 -24.52 19.64 28.15
N ASN A 260 -24.80 18.57 27.42
CA ASN A 260 -24.62 17.20 27.85
C ASN A 260 -23.80 16.44 26.82
N ARG A 261 -23.04 15.45 27.29
CA ARG A 261 -22.39 14.49 26.38
C ARG A 261 -23.44 13.67 25.65
N LEU A 262 -23.11 13.24 24.45
CA LEU A 262 -23.91 12.31 23.68
C LEU A 262 -24.03 10.97 24.42
N GLU A 263 -25.22 10.39 24.42
CA GLU A 263 -25.44 9.03 24.89
C GLU A 263 -24.99 8.02 23.83
N VAL A 264 -24.78 6.77 24.22
CA VAL A 264 -24.38 5.69 23.28
C VAL A 264 -25.35 5.57 22.11
N ALA A 265 -26.65 5.69 22.35
CA ALA A 265 -27.67 5.62 21.32
C ALA A 265 -27.61 6.81 20.32
N ASP A 266 -27.05 7.94 20.74
CA ASP A 266 -26.90 9.11 19.89
C ASP A 266 -25.72 8.93 18.91
N LEU A 267 -24.70 8.13 19.24
CA LEU A 267 -23.54 7.87 18.37
C LEU A 267 -23.84 6.99 17.14
N LYS A 268 -25.08 6.51 17.01
CA LYS A 268 -25.58 5.73 15.86
C LYS A 268 -26.34 6.57 14.84
N LYS A 269 -26.43 7.88 15.10
CA LYS A 269 -27.26 8.83 14.37
C LYS A 269 -26.43 9.76 13.52
N ASN A 270 -27.08 10.35 12.51
CA ASN A 270 -26.52 11.42 11.71
C ASN A 270 -26.90 12.76 12.30
N PHE A 271 -25.93 13.65 12.41
CA PHE A 271 -26.17 15.00 12.91
C PHE A 271 -25.97 16.04 11.83
N LYS A 272 -26.77 17.09 11.95
CA LYS A 272 -26.60 18.33 11.20
C LYS A 272 -26.52 19.53 12.13
N LEU A 273 -25.62 20.44 11.80
CA LEU A 273 -25.48 21.73 12.47
C LEU A 273 -26.22 22.81 11.67
N TYR A 274 -27.02 23.63 12.34
CA TYR A 274 -27.78 24.72 11.76
C TYR A 274 -27.36 26.03 12.42
N PHE A 275 -27.34 27.11 11.65
CA PHE A 275 -27.15 28.47 12.13
C PHE A 275 -28.43 29.27 11.88
N ASP A 276 -28.93 29.92 12.91
CA ASP A 276 -30.12 30.79 12.85
C ASP A 276 -29.73 32.26 12.59
N SER A 277 -28.47 32.55 12.27
CA SER A 277 -27.97 33.89 11.93
C SER A 277 -28.18 34.23 10.45
N GLU A 278 -28.59 35.46 10.12
CA GLU A 278 -28.72 35.94 8.72
C GLU A 278 -27.42 35.78 7.89
N GLU A 279 -26.24 35.74 8.53
CA GLU A 279 -24.93 35.68 7.88
C GLU A 279 -24.44 34.25 7.56
N TYR A 280 -24.88 33.25 8.32
CA TYR A 280 -24.45 31.84 8.18
C TYR A 280 -25.61 30.84 8.00
N ALA A 281 -26.84 31.33 7.85
CA ALA A 281 -28.04 30.51 7.74
C ALA A 281 -27.97 29.55 6.55
N THR A 282 -28.20 28.27 6.82
CA THR A 282 -28.40 27.25 5.80
C THR A 282 -29.65 26.45 6.16
N PRO A 283 -30.70 26.47 5.32
CA PRO A 283 -31.91 25.67 5.58
C PRO A 283 -31.63 24.15 5.63
N ALA A 284 -30.61 23.68 4.89
CA ALA A 284 -30.28 22.26 4.77
C ALA A 284 -29.44 21.68 5.94
N GLY A 285 -28.73 22.54 6.68
CA GLY A 285 -27.80 22.16 7.76
C GLY A 285 -26.52 21.47 7.28
N TYR A 286 -25.44 21.63 8.05
CA TYR A 286 -24.12 21.06 7.76
C TYR A 286 -23.97 19.65 8.33
N PRO A 287 -23.58 18.63 7.55
CA PRO A 287 -23.32 17.30 8.09
C PRO A 287 -22.16 17.33 9.08
N VAL A 288 -22.30 16.58 10.18
CA VAL A 288 -21.30 16.52 11.25
C VAL A 288 -20.51 15.22 11.15
N GLU A 289 -19.19 15.34 11.01
CA GLU A 289 -18.26 14.20 10.96
C GLU A 289 -17.83 13.74 12.36
N PHE A 290 -17.72 12.43 12.57
CA PHE A 290 -17.34 11.87 13.88
C PHE A 290 -15.89 11.37 13.97
N GLY A 291 -15.10 11.48 12.90
CA GLY A 291 -13.72 10.96 12.87
C GLY A 291 -12.85 11.43 14.05
N ARG A 292 -12.99 12.70 14.49
CA ARG A 292 -12.30 13.25 15.67
C ARG A 292 -12.85 12.68 16.99
N TYR A 293 -14.16 12.49 17.10
CA TYR A 293 -14.79 11.84 18.26
C TYR A 293 -14.28 10.41 18.43
N TYR A 294 -14.14 9.67 17.34
CA TYR A 294 -13.59 8.31 17.31
C TYR A 294 -12.11 8.24 17.72
N SER A 295 -11.38 9.36 17.78
CA SER A 295 -10.01 9.45 18.31
C SER A 295 -9.97 9.82 19.79
N SER A 296 -11.12 10.07 20.43
CA SER A 296 -11.16 10.51 21.81
C SER A 296 -11.04 9.35 22.80
N ASN A 297 -10.43 9.62 23.96
CA ASN A 297 -10.41 8.67 25.08
C ASN A 297 -11.83 8.23 25.47
N ARG A 298 -12.82 9.12 25.33
CA ARG A 298 -14.22 8.82 25.64
C ARG A 298 -14.77 7.72 24.74
N PHE A 299 -14.47 7.75 23.44
CA PHE A 299 -14.92 6.71 22.51
C PHE A 299 -14.31 5.36 22.88
N ASP A 300 -13.01 5.32 23.18
CA ASP A 300 -12.34 4.10 23.63
C ASP A 300 -12.90 3.59 24.97
N GLU A 301 -13.16 4.45 25.95
CA GLU A 301 -13.83 4.07 27.21
C GLU A 301 -15.17 3.38 26.96
N LEU A 302 -15.93 3.85 25.97
CA LEU A 302 -17.24 3.33 25.63
C LEU A 302 -17.16 2.02 24.82
N PHE A 303 -16.25 1.93 23.84
CA PHE A 303 -16.31 0.91 22.80
C PHE A 303 -15.02 0.13 22.55
N ALA A 304 -13.89 0.47 23.16
CA ALA A 304 -12.73 -0.41 23.08
C ALA A 304 -13.09 -1.79 23.67
N TYR A 305 -12.83 -2.83 22.89
CA TYR A 305 -13.21 -4.20 23.18
C TYR A 305 -11.97 -5.10 23.06
N ASP A 306 -11.67 -5.85 24.12
CA ASP A 306 -10.45 -6.64 24.25
C ASP A 306 -10.64 -8.14 23.95
N GLY A 307 -11.88 -8.64 23.95
CA GLY A 307 -12.18 -10.04 23.66
C GLY A 307 -12.00 -10.46 22.20
N GLU A 308 -12.36 -11.70 21.89
CA GLU A 308 -12.20 -12.30 20.55
C GLU A 308 -13.26 -11.76 19.56
N LEU A 309 -12.83 -11.48 18.32
CA LEU A 309 -13.64 -10.99 17.20
C LEU A 309 -13.54 -11.96 16.01
N GLY A 310 -14.46 -11.82 15.05
CA GLY A 310 -14.58 -12.68 13.88
C GLY A 310 -15.42 -13.94 14.14
N SER A 311 -15.15 -15.00 13.37
CA SER A 311 -15.71 -16.33 13.60
C SER A 311 -14.73 -17.25 14.32
N TYR A 312 -15.19 -17.93 15.36
CA TYR A 312 -14.39 -18.88 16.15
C TYR A 312 -15.23 -19.99 16.77
N ILE A 313 -14.57 -21.08 17.17
CA ILE A 313 -15.22 -22.22 17.81
C ILE A 313 -15.08 -22.08 19.32
N ASP A 314 -16.19 -21.99 20.03
CA ASP A 314 -16.25 -22.00 21.49
C ASP A 314 -17.16 -23.13 21.98
N ASN A 315 -16.65 -23.98 22.87
CA ASN A 315 -17.37 -25.12 23.45
C ASN A 315 -18.09 -26.00 22.40
N GLY A 316 -17.48 -26.17 21.23
CA GLY A 316 -18.02 -26.96 20.11
C GLY A 316 -19.12 -26.27 19.29
N ASN A 317 -19.42 -25.01 19.55
CA ASN A 317 -20.33 -24.16 18.79
C ASN A 317 -19.56 -23.08 18.03
N THR A 318 -20.14 -22.51 16.99
CA THR A 318 -19.53 -21.39 16.26
C THR A 318 -20.09 -20.07 16.75
N VAL A 319 -19.21 -19.17 17.20
CA VAL A 319 -19.54 -17.80 17.56
C VAL A 319 -19.16 -16.89 16.40
N PHE A 320 -20.04 -15.95 16.08
CA PHE A 320 -19.76 -14.83 15.18
C PHE A 320 -19.84 -13.56 16.01
N ARG A 321 -18.78 -12.74 15.98
CA ARG A 321 -18.74 -11.46 16.70
C ARG A 321 -18.09 -10.38 15.85
N LEU A 322 -18.84 -9.31 15.60
CA LEU A 322 -18.39 -8.15 14.84
C LEU A 322 -18.36 -6.91 15.74
N TRP A 323 -17.30 -6.12 15.69
CA TRP A 323 -17.26 -4.81 16.35
C TRP A 323 -17.82 -3.76 15.39
N ALA A 324 -19.01 -3.23 15.71
CA ALA A 324 -19.73 -2.26 14.87
C ALA A 324 -20.50 -1.27 15.77
N PRO A 325 -19.79 -0.41 16.53
CA PRO A 325 -20.38 0.40 17.59
C PRO A 325 -21.39 1.44 17.09
N THR A 326 -21.24 1.88 15.84
CA THR A 326 -22.09 2.88 15.19
C THR A 326 -23.25 2.26 14.41
N ALA A 327 -23.31 0.93 14.30
CA ALA A 327 -24.38 0.24 13.59
C ALA A 327 -25.69 0.26 14.40
N SER A 328 -26.82 0.43 13.70
CA SER A 328 -28.17 0.26 14.23
C SER A 328 -28.63 -1.20 14.16
N LYS A 329 -28.10 -1.96 13.19
CA LYS A 329 -28.43 -3.37 12.98
C LYS A 329 -27.32 -4.10 12.23
N VAL A 330 -27.07 -5.35 12.61
CA VAL A 330 -26.16 -6.26 11.89
C VAL A 330 -26.87 -7.57 11.61
N THR A 331 -26.82 -8.05 10.38
CA THR A 331 -27.36 -9.34 9.95
C THR A 331 -26.25 -10.21 9.41
N LEU A 332 -26.14 -11.44 9.90
CA LEU A 332 -25.24 -12.47 9.38
C LEU A 332 -25.93 -13.25 8.27
N ASN A 333 -25.27 -13.36 7.12
CA ASN A 333 -25.68 -14.15 5.97
C ASN A 333 -24.81 -15.41 5.92
N LEU A 334 -25.41 -16.60 5.81
CA LEU A 334 -24.70 -17.88 5.73
C LEU A 334 -24.88 -18.53 4.37
N TYR A 335 -23.80 -19.08 3.82
CA TYR A 335 -23.75 -19.73 2.52
C TYR A 335 -23.17 -21.14 2.65
N ASP A 336 -23.83 -22.12 2.04
CA ASP A 336 -23.38 -23.52 2.03
C ASP A 336 -22.22 -23.76 1.05
N ASP A 337 -21.99 -22.84 0.13
CA ASP A 337 -20.99 -22.91 -0.94
C ASP A 337 -20.38 -21.53 -1.21
N GLY A 338 -19.09 -21.49 -1.54
CA GLY A 338 -18.34 -20.26 -1.77
C GLY A 338 -18.74 -19.53 -3.06
N LEU A 339 -19.47 -20.17 -3.97
CA LEU A 339 -19.99 -19.53 -5.18
C LEU A 339 -21.46 -19.11 -5.06
N ALA A 340 -22.11 -19.38 -3.93
CA ALA A 340 -23.51 -19.07 -3.75
C ALA A 340 -23.72 -17.54 -3.69
N THR A 341 -24.65 -17.04 -4.51
CA THR A 341 -25.02 -15.61 -4.53
C THR A 341 -26.24 -15.29 -3.67
N VAL A 342 -26.84 -16.30 -3.04
CA VAL A 342 -28.02 -16.17 -2.18
C VAL A 342 -27.75 -16.92 -0.88
N PRO A 343 -27.94 -16.30 0.29
CA PRO A 343 -27.72 -16.96 1.56
C PRO A 343 -28.71 -18.09 1.80
N SER A 344 -28.20 -19.21 2.32
CA SER A 344 -28.97 -20.35 2.83
C SER A 344 -29.76 -20.00 4.09
N SER A 345 -29.24 -19.06 4.89
CA SER A 345 -29.84 -18.58 6.13
C SER A 345 -29.36 -17.16 6.43
N THR A 346 -30.22 -16.36 7.04
CA THR A 346 -29.89 -15.03 7.57
C THR A 346 -30.28 -14.93 9.04
N ILE A 347 -29.45 -14.28 9.84
CA ILE A 347 -29.60 -14.21 11.30
C ILE A 347 -29.28 -12.78 11.75
N GLU A 348 -30.24 -12.10 12.37
CA GLU A 348 -29.97 -10.81 13.01
C GLU A 348 -29.09 -11.03 14.25
N LEU A 349 -27.98 -10.31 14.34
CA LEU A 349 -27.06 -10.38 15.49
C LEU A 349 -27.62 -9.58 16.66
N VAL A 350 -27.24 -9.98 17.86
CA VAL A 350 -27.62 -9.28 19.09
C VAL A 350 -26.51 -8.32 19.46
N GLU A 351 -26.85 -7.04 19.66
CA GLU A 351 -25.94 -6.04 20.22
C GLU A 351 -25.53 -6.45 21.65
N GLY A 352 -24.22 -6.43 21.87
CA GLY A 352 -23.56 -6.81 23.11
C GLY A 352 -22.76 -5.67 23.72
N GLU A 353 -21.80 -6.02 24.57
CA GLU A 353 -20.93 -5.04 25.21
C GLU A 353 -20.04 -4.31 24.21
N LYS A 354 -19.64 -3.08 24.55
CA LYS A 354 -18.63 -2.31 23.81
C LYS A 354 -18.92 -2.16 22.30
N GLY A 355 -20.19 -2.17 21.90
CA GLY A 355 -20.58 -2.03 20.49
C GLY A 355 -20.32 -3.27 19.63
N THR A 356 -20.15 -4.43 20.27
CA THR A 356 -20.07 -5.71 19.56
C THR A 356 -21.46 -6.20 19.18
N TRP A 357 -21.54 -6.95 18.09
CA TRP A 357 -22.74 -7.64 17.62
C TRP A 357 -22.40 -9.11 17.51
N SER A 358 -23.22 -10.00 18.08
CA SER A 358 -22.86 -11.43 18.07
C SER A 358 -24.05 -12.38 18.04
N THR A 359 -23.75 -13.60 17.62
CA THR A 359 -24.64 -14.75 17.72
C THR A 359 -23.82 -16.03 17.91
N THR A 360 -24.45 -17.07 18.45
CA THR A 360 -23.84 -18.40 18.61
C THR A 360 -24.70 -19.42 17.90
N ILE A 361 -24.10 -20.16 16.98
CA ILE A 361 -24.75 -21.20 16.20
C ILE A 361 -24.28 -22.56 16.71
N SER A 362 -25.23 -23.46 16.92
CA SER A 362 -24.94 -24.80 17.42
C SER A 362 -24.02 -25.58 16.47
N GLY A 363 -22.99 -26.23 17.04
CA GLY A 363 -22.03 -27.08 16.32
C GLY A 363 -20.87 -26.32 15.67
N ASN A 364 -19.81 -27.03 15.33
CA ASN A 364 -18.67 -26.52 14.58
C ASN A 364 -19.06 -26.34 13.11
N ARG A 365 -19.11 -25.08 12.65
CA ARG A 365 -19.51 -24.69 11.29
C ARG A 365 -18.33 -24.44 10.36
N HIS A 366 -17.18 -25.07 10.59
CA HIS A 366 -16.05 -25.01 9.66
C HIS A 366 -16.48 -25.25 8.21
N GLY A 367 -15.98 -24.43 7.29
CA GLY A 367 -16.28 -24.51 5.86
C GLY A 367 -17.55 -23.76 5.44
N VAL A 368 -18.39 -23.29 6.37
CA VAL A 368 -19.52 -22.42 6.06
C VAL A 368 -18.99 -21.03 5.70
N TYR A 369 -19.48 -20.49 4.58
CA TYR A 369 -19.17 -19.14 4.14
C TYR A 369 -20.17 -18.15 4.71
N TYR A 370 -19.75 -16.91 4.92
CA TYR A 370 -20.59 -15.88 5.52
C TYR A 370 -20.17 -14.46 5.12
N SER A 371 -21.13 -13.56 5.27
CA SER A 371 -20.95 -12.11 5.17
C SER A 371 -21.92 -11.40 6.12
N TYR A 372 -21.81 -10.08 6.22
CA TYR A 372 -22.68 -9.24 7.03
C TYR A 372 -23.44 -8.23 6.17
N ASP A 373 -24.71 -8.01 6.47
CA ASP A 373 -25.40 -6.77 6.13
C ASP A 373 -25.34 -5.85 7.36
N VAL A 374 -24.77 -4.65 7.20
CA VAL A 374 -24.55 -3.68 8.27
C VAL A 374 -25.36 -2.42 7.98
N GLU A 375 -26.32 -2.12 8.84
CA GLU A 375 -27.05 -0.86 8.84
C GLU A 375 -26.32 0.11 9.76
N VAL A 376 -25.72 1.15 9.19
CA VAL A 376 -24.87 2.11 9.89
C VAL A 376 -25.11 3.50 9.34
N LEU A 377 -25.33 4.47 10.23
CA LEU A 377 -25.56 5.88 9.88
C LEU A 377 -26.62 6.07 8.78
N GLY A 378 -27.73 5.32 8.85
CA GLY A 378 -28.86 5.42 7.91
C GLY A 378 -28.64 4.75 6.54
N GLU A 379 -27.47 4.15 6.31
CA GLU A 379 -27.18 3.37 5.10
C GLU A 379 -27.11 1.87 5.42
N THR A 380 -27.38 1.01 4.43
CA THR A 380 -27.23 -0.45 4.56
C THR A 380 -26.15 -0.94 3.61
N ASN A 381 -24.99 -1.29 4.17
CA ASN A 381 -23.94 -2.00 3.45
C ASN A 381 -24.28 -3.49 3.43
N ARG A 382 -24.36 -4.09 2.24
CA ARG A 382 -24.71 -5.50 2.07
C ARG A 382 -23.52 -6.33 1.65
N ASP A 383 -23.57 -7.61 2.01
CA ASP A 383 -22.57 -8.61 1.61
C ASP A 383 -21.13 -8.22 1.97
N VAL A 384 -20.97 -7.66 3.17
CA VAL A 384 -19.69 -7.17 3.70
C VAL A 384 -18.93 -8.35 4.31
N ALA A 385 -17.70 -8.60 3.85
CA ALA A 385 -16.82 -9.62 4.42
C ALA A 385 -16.51 -9.34 5.91
N ASP A 386 -15.92 -10.30 6.62
CA ASP A 386 -15.44 -10.10 7.98
C ASP A 386 -14.00 -9.58 7.98
N PRO A 387 -13.67 -8.43 8.64
CA PRO A 387 -12.28 -8.00 8.78
C PRO A 387 -11.39 -9.07 9.44
N TYR A 388 -11.97 -9.87 10.33
CA TYR A 388 -11.32 -10.97 11.04
C TYR A 388 -11.50 -12.34 10.34
N GLY A 389 -12.00 -12.36 9.10
CA GLY A 389 -12.15 -13.56 8.29
C GLY A 389 -10.82 -14.27 8.07
N LYS A 390 -10.75 -15.56 8.40
CA LYS A 390 -9.51 -16.38 8.40
C LYS A 390 -9.24 -17.10 7.06
N SER A 391 -10.21 -17.05 6.15
CA SER A 391 -10.17 -17.55 4.78
C SER A 391 -11.41 -17.04 4.04
N SER A 392 -11.48 -17.25 2.73
CA SER A 392 -12.53 -16.73 1.86
C SER A 392 -12.73 -17.59 0.60
N ASN A 393 -13.79 -17.31 -0.13
CA ASN A 393 -13.94 -17.70 -1.54
C ASN A 393 -13.08 -16.79 -2.45
N ALA A 394 -13.21 -16.98 -3.77
CA ALA A 394 -12.41 -16.22 -4.72
C ALA A 394 -12.66 -14.70 -4.61
N ASN A 395 -11.58 -13.91 -4.69
CA ASN A 395 -11.55 -12.45 -4.56
C ASN A 395 -12.13 -11.94 -3.23
N GLY A 396 -12.02 -12.73 -2.15
CA GLY A 396 -12.31 -12.26 -0.79
C GLY A 396 -13.76 -11.87 -0.49
N LYS A 397 -14.74 -12.30 -1.29
CA LYS A 397 -16.13 -11.80 -1.20
C LYS A 397 -16.87 -12.28 0.04
N HIS A 398 -16.78 -13.57 0.37
CA HIS A 398 -17.40 -14.20 1.53
C HIS A 398 -16.33 -14.81 2.41
N SER A 399 -16.29 -14.43 3.69
CA SER A 399 -15.41 -15.04 4.67
C SER A 399 -15.85 -16.48 4.95
N MET A 400 -14.93 -17.34 5.36
CA MET A 400 -15.21 -18.73 5.72
C MET A 400 -14.92 -18.96 7.20
N VAL A 401 -15.78 -19.73 7.87
CA VAL A 401 -15.50 -20.21 9.23
C VAL A 401 -14.33 -21.20 9.17
N VAL A 402 -13.23 -20.87 9.86
CA VAL A 402 -12.03 -21.72 9.92
C VAL A 402 -11.85 -22.26 11.33
N ASP A 403 -11.95 -23.58 11.49
CA ASP A 403 -11.37 -24.30 12.60
C ASP A 403 -10.02 -24.86 12.14
N PHE A 404 -8.95 -24.28 12.64
CA PHE A 404 -7.59 -24.64 12.28
C PHE A 404 -7.18 -26.05 12.72
N ASN A 405 -7.98 -26.72 13.56
CA ASN A 405 -7.81 -28.13 13.94
C ASN A 405 -8.65 -29.09 13.08
N ASN A 406 -9.41 -28.60 12.11
CA ASN A 406 -10.20 -29.44 11.22
C ASN A 406 -9.29 -30.17 10.21
N SER A 407 -9.56 -31.45 9.96
CA SER A 407 -8.80 -32.27 9.01
C SER A 407 -8.80 -31.74 7.57
N ALA A 408 -9.76 -30.91 7.18
CA ALA A 408 -9.82 -30.30 5.85
C ALA A 408 -8.67 -29.30 5.61
N VAL A 409 -8.12 -28.70 6.67
CA VAL A 409 -7.06 -27.67 6.61
C VAL A 409 -5.76 -28.09 7.28
N LEU A 410 -5.66 -29.36 7.70
CA LEU A 410 -4.46 -29.93 8.28
C LEU A 410 -3.68 -30.71 7.21
N PRO A 411 -2.41 -30.34 6.93
CA PRO A 411 -1.48 -31.21 6.25
C PRO A 411 -1.23 -32.51 7.01
N ASP A 412 -0.78 -33.55 6.31
CA ASP A 412 -0.30 -34.77 6.96
C ASP A 412 0.88 -34.43 7.89
N ASN A 413 0.93 -35.07 9.07
CA ASN A 413 1.95 -34.83 10.10
C ASN A 413 2.03 -33.36 10.59
N TRP A 414 0.96 -32.58 10.41
CA TRP A 414 0.91 -31.21 10.93
C TRP A 414 1.01 -31.21 12.46
N GLY A 415 2.05 -30.57 12.99
CA GLY A 415 2.35 -30.68 14.42
C GLY A 415 3.79 -31.08 14.69
N GLU A 416 4.34 -31.96 13.86
CA GLU A 416 5.65 -32.61 14.12
C GLU A 416 6.85 -31.69 13.93
N SER A 417 6.70 -30.59 13.17
CA SER A 417 7.70 -29.53 13.03
C SER A 417 7.18 -28.17 13.52
N SER A 418 8.13 -27.30 13.86
CA SER A 418 7.91 -25.91 14.26
C SER A 418 8.85 -24.99 13.47
N SER A 419 8.65 -23.68 13.59
CA SER A 419 9.68 -22.71 13.21
C SER A 419 11.04 -23.13 13.81
N PRO A 420 12.15 -23.00 13.06
CA PRO A 420 13.48 -23.30 13.58
C PRO A 420 13.87 -22.34 14.70
N ALA A 421 14.78 -22.81 15.56
CA ALA A 421 15.39 -21.99 16.60
C ALA A 421 16.38 -20.98 16.00
N VAL A 422 16.49 -19.81 16.61
CA VAL A 422 17.41 -18.74 16.18
C VAL A 422 18.51 -18.61 17.22
N SER A 423 19.75 -18.94 16.83
CA SER A 423 20.87 -18.95 17.79
C SER A 423 21.16 -17.57 18.41
N THR A 424 21.04 -16.51 17.61
CA THR A 424 21.27 -15.11 17.99
C THR A 424 20.46 -14.21 17.07
N ALA A 425 20.11 -13.00 17.50
CA ALA A 425 19.30 -12.09 16.68
C ALA A 425 20.00 -11.61 15.39
N SER A 426 21.34 -11.73 15.29
CA SER A 426 22.12 -11.48 14.06
C SER A 426 22.36 -12.71 13.19
N ALA A 427 21.97 -13.91 13.65
CA ALA A 427 22.15 -15.15 12.89
C ALA A 427 21.30 -15.26 11.60
N PRO A 428 20.10 -14.66 11.49
CA PRO A 428 19.27 -14.86 10.30
C PRO A 428 19.95 -14.46 8.99
N ILE A 429 19.82 -15.36 8.01
CA ILE A 429 20.13 -15.14 6.59
C ILE A 429 18.80 -15.31 5.87
N VAL A 430 18.20 -14.19 5.50
CA VAL A 430 16.85 -14.11 4.93
C VAL A 430 16.92 -14.11 3.40
N TYR A 431 16.10 -14.96 2.78
CA TYR A 431 15.92 -15.08 1.34
C TYR A 431 14.51 -14.61 0.95
N GLU A 432 14.38 -13.39 0.43
CA GLU A 432 13.10 -12.83 -0.01
C GLU A 432 12.68 -13.37 -1.38
N THR A 433 11.49 -13.95 -1.46
CA THR A 433 10.95 -14.48 -2.70
C THR A 433 9.44 -14.28 -2.82
N HIS A 434 8.92 -14.51 -4.01
CA HIS A 434 7.51 -14.36 -4.34
C HIS A 434 6.97 -15.70 -4.86
N VAL A 435 5.76 -16.07 -4.42
CA VAL A 435 5.14 -17.38 -4.74
C VAL A 435 5.11 -17.65 -6.24
N ARG A 436 4.79 -16.61 -7.02
CA ARG A 436 4.73 -16.69 -8.47
C ARG A 436 6.11 -16.76 -9.11
N ASP A 437 7.01 -15.85 -8.76
CA ASP A 437 8.36 -15.75 -9.35
C ASP A 437 9.11 -17.06 -9.27
N PHE A 438 8.96 -17.75 -8.13
CA PHE A 438 9.71 -18.94 -7.77
C PHE A 438 9.57 -20.10 -8.76
N SER A 439 8.40 -20.23 -9.38
CA SER A 439 8.04 -21.43 -10.18
C SER A 439 7.42 -21.13 -11.55
N MET A 440 7.25 -19.85 -11.93
CA MET A 440 6.67 -19.51 -13.23
C MET A 440 7.63 -19.65 -14.42
N SER A 441 8.96 -19.67 -14.19
CA SER A 441 9.93 -19.78 -15.29
C SER A 441 9.91 -21.14 -15.97
N ASP A 442 10.08 -21.17 -17.29
CA ASP A 442 10.24 -22.40 -18.09
C ASP A 442 11.46 -23.24 -17.66
N SER A 443 12.45 -22.60 -17.03
CA SER A 443 13.64 -23.25 -16.47
C SER A 443 13.35 -24.10 -15.22
N TRP A 444 12.19 -23.89 -14.59
CA TRP A 444 11.70 -24.72 -13.49
C TRP A 444 10.93 -25.92 -14.06
N ASN A 445 11.31 -27.15 -13.72
CA ASN A 445 10.75 -28.38 -14.30
C ASN A 445 9.70 -29.09 -13.42
N GLY A 446 9.22 -28.43 -12.36
CA GLY A 446 8.16 -28.98 -11.52
C GLY A 446 6.81 -29.07 -12.24
N SER A 447 5.79 -29.50 -11.52
CA SER A 447 4.48 -29.77 -12.09
C SER A 447 3.79 -28.49 -12.59
N ASN A 448 3.20 -28.56 -13.78
CA ASN A 448 2.48 -27.41 -14.36
C ASN A 448 1.30 -26.93 -13.50
N ALA A 449 0.67 -27.83 -12.72
CA ALA A 449 -0.42 -27.47 -11.82
C ALA A 449 0.02 -26.60 -10.63
N ASN A 450 1.29 -26.72 -10.23
CA ASN A 450 1.85 -26.01 -9.09
C ASN A 450 2.58 -24.71 -9.48
N ARG A 451 2.67 -24.38 -10.77
CA ARG A 451 3.33 -23.15 -11.24
C ARG A 451 2.62 -21.91 -10.69
N GLY A 452 3.39 -21.10 -9.98
CA GLY A 452 2.94 -19.90 -9.30
C GLY A 452 1.93 -20.14 -8.18
N LYS A 453 1.93 -21.34 -7.60
CA LYS A 453 1.04 -21.75 -6.49
C LYS A 453 1.82 -22.02 -5.22
N TYR A 454 1.14 -22.07 -4.08
CA TYR A 454 1.75 -22.42 -2.78
C TYR A 454 2.52 -23.75 -2.84
N LEU A 455 1.96 -24.77 -3.50
CA LEU A 455 2.62 -26.06 -3.62
C LEU A 455 3.89 -26.01 -4.50
N GLY A 456 4.00 -25.03 -5.41
CA GLY A 456 5.22 -24.80 -6.20
C GLY A 456 6.41 -24.36 -5.35
N LEU A 457 6.17 -23.71 -4.20
CA LEU A 457 7.22 -23.32 -3.25
C LEU A 457 7.93 -24.51 -2.58
N SER A 458 7.26 -25.66 -2.53
CA SER A 458 7.69 -26.81 -1.73
C SER A 458 7.77 -28.12 -2.52
N GLU A 459 7.59 -28.06 -3.84
CA GLU A 459 7.74 -29.22 -4.70
C GLU A 459 9.21 -29.68 -4.74
N SER A 460 9.44 -30.91 -4.27
CA SER A 460 10.77 -31.53 -4.21
C SER A 460 11.13 -32.23 -5.53
N GLY A 461 12.42 -32.40 -5.80
CA GLY A 461 12.95 -33.11 -6.96
C GLY A 461 13.07 -32.25 -8.22
N THR A 462 12.88 -30.93 -8.10
CA THR A 462 12.97 -30.01 -9.24
C THR A 462 14.42 -29.70 -9.60
N THR A 463 14.72 -29.71 -10.90
CA THR A 463 16.06 -29.51 -11.47
C THR A 463 15.99 -28.74 -12.79
N LEU A 464 17.13 -28.33 -13.31
CA LEU A 464 17.25 -27.97 -14.73
C LEU A 464 17.14 -29.23 -15.61
N ALA A 465 17.10 -29.02 -16.93
CA ALA A 465 17.06 -30.08 -17.94
C ALA A 465 18.25 -31.07 -17.89
N ASP A 466 19.33 -30.72 -17.18
CA ASP A 466 20.47 -31.61 -16.96
C ASP A 466 20.26 -32.65 -15.85
N ASN A 467 19.14 -32.60 -15.13
CA ASN A 467 18.78 -33.49 -14.01
C ASN A 467 19.78 -33.51 -12.84
N SER A 468 20.62 -32.48 -12.73
CA SER A 468 21.65 -32.38 -11.68
C SER A 468 21.63 -31.05 -10.94
N THR A 469 21.35 -29.95 -11.65
CA THR A 469 21.28 -28.62 -11.07
C THR A 469 19.91 -28.45 -10.43
N LYS A 470 19.85 -28.47 -9.10
CA LYS A 470 18.61 -28.28 -8.34
C LYS A 470 18.02 -26.88 -8.55
N THR A 471 16.69 -26.81 -8.52
CA THR A 471 15.91 -25.58 -8.58
C THR A 471 14.87 -25.58 -7.47
N GLY A 472 14.18 -24.45 -7.26
CA GLY A 472 13.06 -24.37 -6.32
C GLY A 472 13.44 -24.76 -4.89
N PHE A 473 12.58 -25.52 -4.22
CA PHE A 473 12.70 -25.87 -2.81
C PHE A 473 14.03 -26.57 -2.46
N ASP A 474 14.44 -27.56 -3.26
CA ASP A 474 15.67 -28.31 -3.03
C ASP A 474 16.93 -27.45 -3.19
N TYR A 475 16.88 -26.44 -4.06
CA TYR A 475 17.97 -25.47 -4.19
C TYR A 475 18.09 -24.60 -2.94
N VAL A 476 16.96 -24.03 -2.47
CA VAL A 476 16.95 -23.17 -1.27
C VAL A 476 17.46 -23.93 -0.05
N LYS A 477 17.08 -25.20 0.09
CA LYS A 477 17.58 -26.09 1.14
C LYS A 477 19.10 -26.23 1.17
N GLU A 478 19.76 -26.19 0.02
CA GLU A 478 21.22 -26.30 -0.11
C GLU A 478 21.94 -24.95 -0.23
N LEU A 479 21.21 -23.84 -0.25
CA LEU A 479 21.80 -22.52 -0.42
C LEU A 479 22.52 -22.03 0.85
N GLY A 480 22.10 -22.49 2.02
CA GLY A 480 22.65 -22.09 3.33
C GLY A 480 21.93 -20.90 3.96
N VAL A 481 20.77 -20.50 3.42
CA VAL A 481 19.87 -19.52 4.04
C VAL A 481 19.14 -20.16 5.22
N THR A 482 18.75 -19.34 6.21
CA THR A 482 18.06 -19.84 7.41
C THR A 482 16.58 -19.52 7.41
N HIS A 483 16.17 -18.50 6.66
CA HIS A 483 14.77 -18.08 6.54
C HIS A 483 14.44 -17.74 5.08
N VAL A 484 13.21 -18.05 4.68
CA VAL A 484 12.58 -17.45 3.50
C VAL A 484 11.62 -16.36 3.95
N GLN A 485 11.70 -15.17 3.34
CA GLN A 485 10.65 -14.17 3.43
C GLN A 485 9.76 -14.33 2.20
N LEU A 486 8.47 -14.54 2.40
CA LEU A 486 7.49 -14.50 1.32
C LEU A 486 6.94 -13.08 1.22
N LEU A 487 6.97 -12.52 0.01
CA LEU A 487 6.11 -11.39 -0.38
C LEU A 487 4.64 -11.67 -0.01
N PRO A 488 3.77 -10.64 0.02
CA PRO A 488 2.39 -10.77 0.48
C PRO A 488 1.68 -12.09 0.11
N ILE A 489 1.27 -12.84 1.14
CA ILE A 489 0.50 -14.09 1.02
C ILE A 489 -0.89 -13.99 1.68
N TYR A 490 -1.25 -12.79 2.15
CA TYR A 490 -2.64 -12.47 2.47
C TYR A 490 -3.40 -12.10 1.19
N ASP A 491 -4.73 -12.15 1.22
CA ASP A 491 -5.63 -11.83 0.11
C ASP A 491 -5.49 -10.36 -0.33
N PHE A 492 -5.10 -10.14 -1.58
CA PHE A 492 -4.89 -8.82 -2.17
C PHE A 492 -5.79 -8.56 -3.39
N LYS A 493 -5.99 -7.28 -3.74
CA LYS A 493 -7.10 -6.85 -4.60
C LYS A 493 -6.85 -6.95 -6.10
N SER A 494 -5.61 -6.78 -6.52
CA SER A 494 -5.20 -6.47 -7.90
C SER A 494 -5.21 -7.66 -8.85
N VAL A 495 -5.36 -8.89 -8.34
CA VAL A 495 -5.45 -10.11 -9.14
C VAL A 495 -6.86 -10.68 -9.07
N ASP A 496 -7.49 -10.85 -10.23
CA ASP A 496 -8.78 -11.53 -10.33
C ASP A 496 -8.56 -13.04 -10.33
N GLU A 497 -8.78 -13.66 -9.16
CA GLU A 497 -8.63 -15.08 -8.92
C GLU A 497 -9.58 -15.95 -9.77
N THR A 498 -10.60 -15.34 -10.39
CA THR A 498 -11.58 -16.05 -11.24
C THR A 498 -11.20 -16.05 -12.72
N ARG A 499 -10.27 -15.19 -13.15
CA ARG A 499 -9.86 -15.10 -14.55
C ARG A 499 -8.79 -16.13 -14.89
N THR A 500 -9.05 -16.87 -15.96
CA THR A 500 -8.18 -17.96 -16.43
C THR A 500 -7.83 -17.86 -17.91
N ASP A 501 -8.25 -16.80 -18.59
CA ASP A 501 -7.95 -16.55 -19.99
C ASP A 501 -6.47 -16.20 -20.24
N ASP A 502 -5.98 -16.55 -21.42
CA ASP A 502 -4.57 -16.35 -21.78
C ASP A 502 -4.21 -14.87 -21.95
N GLU A 503 -5.17 -14.01 -22.33
CA GLU A 503 -4.97 -12.57 -22.42
C GLU A 503 -4.62 -11.99 -21.04
N TYR A 504 -5.41 -12.32 -20.02
CA TYR A 504 -5.14 -11.92 -18.64
C TYR A 504 -3.80 -12.45 -18.11
N LYS A 505 -3.53 -13.74 -18.31
CA LYS A 505 -2.33 -14.40 -17.81
C LYS A 505 -1.05 -13.86 -18.43
N ASN A 506 -1.11 -13.44 -19.70
CA ASN A 506 0.05 -12.96 -20.45
C ASN A 506 0.10 -11.43 -20.55
N SER A 507 -0.82 -10.71 -19.90
CA SER A 507 -0.83 -9.25 -19.91
C SER A 507 0.48 -8.71 -19.32
N VAL A 508 1.05 -7.69 -19.98
CA VAL A 508 2.32 -7.08 -19.56
C VAL A 508 2.17 -6.34 -18.23
N THR A 509 1.04 -5.65 -18.06
CA THR A 509 0.62 -4.99 -16.81
C THR A 509 -0.76 -5.47 -16.40
N ASP A 510 -1.06 -5.40 -15.09
CA ASP A 510 -2.41 -5.61 -14.55
C ASP A 510 -3.04 -6.96 -14.93
N GLY A 511 -2.17 -7.97 -15.11
CA GLY A 511 -2.53 -9.35 -15.44
C GLY A 511 -2.62 -10.24 -14.21
N ALA A 512 -2.35 -11.53 -14.39
CA ALA A 512 -2.30 -12.51 -13.30
C ALA A 512 -1.08 -12.38 -12.36
N TYR A 513 -0.39 -11.25 -12.40
CA TYR A 513 0.79 -10.95 -11.61
C TYR A 513 0.57 -9.65 -10.82
N ASN A 514 0.74 -9.73 -9.51
CA ASN A 514 1.05 -8.59 -8.66
C ASN A 514 1.99 -9.06 -7.52
N TRP A 515 2.75 -8.14 -6.92
CA TRP A 515 3.45 -8.41 -5.66
C TRP A 515 2.52 -8.55 -4.46
N GLY A 516 1.33 -7.94 -4.50
CA GLY A 516 0.29 -8.08 -3.48
C GLY A 516 0.32 -7.03 -2.36
N TYR A 517 1.04 -5.91 -2.53
CA TYR A 517 1.06 -4.78 -1.58
C TYR A 517 -0.23 -3.94 -1.59
N ASP A 518 -1.37 -4.57 -1.88
CA ASP A 518 -2.66 -3.93 -2.04
C ASP A 518 -3.76 -4.74 -1.29
N PRO A 519 -3.74 -4.70 0.06
CA PRO A 519 -4.53 -5.61 0.89
C PRO A 519 -6.03 -5.54 0.65
N GLN A 520 -6.66 -6.72 0.57
CA GLN A 520 -8.10 -6.87 0.55
C GLN A 520 -8.60 -7.55 1.84
N SER A 521 -8.00 -8.67 2.25
CA SER A 521 -8.27 -9.33 3.54
C SER A 521 -6.98 -9.74 4.23
N TYR A 522 -6.62 -9.04 5.31
CA TYR A 522 -5.36 -9.26 6.03
C TYR A 522 -5.19 -10.66 6.66
N ASN A 523 -6.29 -11.39 6.88
CA ASN A 523 -6.31 -12.64 7.64
C ASN A 523 -6.63 -13.87 6.79
N SER A 524 -6.91 -13.69 5.50
CA SER A 524 -7.17 -14.78 4.56
C SER A 524 -5.93 -15.01 3.68
N PRO A 525 -5.52 -16.25 3.39
CA PRO A 525 -4.49 -16.50 2.39
C PRO A 525 -4.93 -16.03 1.01
N GLU A 526 -3.98 -15.55 0.20
CA GLU A 526 -4.21 -15.20 -1.21
C GLU A 526 -4.71 -16.42 -1.99
N GLY A 527 -5.78 -16.26 -2.77
CA GLY A 527 -6.40 -17.32 -3.55
C GLY A 527 -5.78 -17.52 -4.93
N SER A 528 -5.18 -16.51 -5.56
CA SER A 528 -4.48 -16.69 -6.84
C SER A 528 -3.29 -17.65 -6.74
N TYR A 529 -2.72 -17.82 -5.53
CA TYR A 529 -1.70 -18.82 -5.23
C TYR A 529 -2.26 -20.21 -4.84
N SER A 530 -3.58 -20.34 -4.66
CA SER A 530 -4.27 -21.61 -4.41
C SER A 530 -4.53 -22.36 -5.73
N SER A 531 -4.54 -23.69 -5.67
CA SER A 531 -5.00 -24.52 -6.79
C SER A 531 -6.51 -24.40 -7.04
N ASN A 532 -7.29 -24.02 -6.02
CA ASN A 532 -8.71 -23.74 -6.11
C ASN A 532 -9.08 -22.49 -5.28
N PRO A 533 -9.14 -21.28 -5.88
CA PRO A 533 -9.48 -20.06 -5.14
C PRO A 533 -10.92 -20.04 -4.61
N ASN A 534 -11.85 -20.81 -5.20
CA ASN A 534 -13.23 -20.86 -4.75
C ASN A 534 -13.44 -21.71 -3.49
N ASP A 535 -12.45 -22.52 -3.10
CA ASP A 535 -12.49 -23.31 -1.86
C ASP A 535 -11.51 -22.75 -0.83
N GLY A 536 -12.07 -22.09 0.18
CA GLY A 536 -11.33 -21.52 1.31
C GLY A 536 -10.54 -22.55 2.12
N ASN A 537 -10.86 -23.84 2.05
CA ASN A 537 -10.04 -24.87 2.71
C ASN A 537 -8.74 -25.13 1.97
N THR A 538 -8.80 -25.15 0.64
CA THR A 538 -7.65 -25.45 -0.23
C THR A 538 -6.53 -24.45 0.00
N ARG A 539 -6.82 -23.14 -0.03
CA ARG A 539 -5.81 -22.08 0.18
C ARG A 539 -5.12 -22.17 1.55
N VAL A 540 -5.87 -22.47 2.61
CA VAL A 540 -5.32 -22.64 3.96
C VAL A 540 -4.44 -23.89 4.04
N LYS A 541 -4.90 -25.02 3.49
CA LYS A 541 -4.18 -26.29 3.53
C LYS A 541 -2.88 -26.22 2.74
N GLU A 542 -2.89 -25.69 1.52
CA GLU A 542 -1.73 -25.63 0.63
C GLU A 542 -0.65 -24.70 1.17
N LEU A 543 -1.03 -23.54 1.72
CA LEU A 543 -0.08 -22.65 2.38
C LEU A 543 0.57 -23.32 3.60
N ARG A 544 -0.22 -24.00 4.44
CA ARG A 544 0.30 -24.78 5.57
C ARG A 544 1.23 -25.90 5.10
N GLN A 545 0.91 -26.60 4.01
CA GLN A 545 1.79 -27.62 3.43
C GLN A 545 3.13 -27.02 3.02
N ALA A 546 3.14 -25.89 2.33
CA ALA A 546 4.38 -25.21 1.93
C ALA A 546 5.23 -24.82 3.14
N ILE A 547 4.64 -24.16 4.14
CA ILE A 547 5.34 -23.74 5.36
C ILE A 547 5.87 -24.94 6.15
N GLN A 548 5.09 -26.02 6.24
CA GLN A 548 5.53 -27.25 6.91
C GLN A 548 6.79 -27.83 6.26
N GLN A 549 6.91 -27.80 4.92
CA GLN A 549 8.10 -28.32 4.24
C GLN A 549 9.35 -27.48 4.56
N TYR A 550 9.24 -26.15 4.59
CA TYR A 550 10.35 -25.29 5.03
C TYR A 550 10.74 -25.56 6.49
N ASN A 551 9.76 -25.64 7.40
CA ASN A 551 10.01 -25.98 8.80
C ASN A 551 10.66 -27.37 8.95
N ASN A 552 10.23 -28.37 8.19
CA ASN A 552 10.88 -29.70 8.15
C ASN A 552 12.32 -29.65 7.64
N ALA A 553 12.64 -28.69 6.77
CA ALA A 553 13.99 -28.42 6.28
C ALA A 553 14.81 -27.54 7.24
N ASN A 554 14.27 -27.20 8.43
CA ASN A 554 14.87 -26.28 9.39
C ASN A 554 15.13 -24.88 8.79
N ILE A 555 14.21 -24.42 7.94
CA ILE A 555 14.20 -23.09 7.34
C ILE A 555 12.93 -22.37 7.82
N GLY A 556 13.10 -21.19 8.38
CA GLY A 556 12.00 -20.40 8.89
C GLY A 556 11.24 -19.69 7.78
N VAL A 557 9.95 -19.40 8.00
CA VAL A 557 9.13 -18.64 7.06
C VAL A 557 8.72 -17.31 7.69
N ILE A 558 9.15 -16.21 7.07
CA ILE A 558 8.78 -14.85 7.43
C ILE A 558 7.72 -14.38 6.43
N MET A 559 6.65 -13.77 6.92
CA MET A 559 5.59 -13.20 6.09
C MET A 559 5.75 -11.69 5.97
N ASP A 560 5.71 -11.17 4.76
CA ASP A 560 5.53 -9.74 4.51
C ASP A 560 4.08 -9.30 4.79
N VAL A 561 3.89 -8.24 5.57
CA VAL A 561 2.58 -7.76 6.04
C VAL A 561 2.43 -6.25 5.85
N VAL A 562 1.24 -5.83 5.38
CA VAL A 562 0.98 -4.45 4.89
C VAL A 562 -0.15 -3.79 5.69
N TYR A 563 0.04 -3.62 7.00
CA TYR A 563 -0.98 -2.97 7.84
C TYR A 563 -0.98 -1.44 7.74
N ASN A 564 -0.08 -0.85 6.97
CA ASN A 564 0.07 0.61 6.90
C ASN A 564 -0.98 1.28 6.00
N HIS A 565 -1.55 0.57 5.02
CA HIS A 565 -2.55 1.11 4.10
C HIS A 565 -3.52 0.03 3.56
N MET A 566 -4.56 0.49 2.89
CA MET A 566 -5.34 -0.28 1.89
C MET A 566 -5.37 0.51 0.56
N PRO A 567 -5.68 -0.12 -0.59
CA PRO A 567 -5.67 0.56 -1.90
C PRO A 567 -6.62 1.77 -2.00
N SER A 568 -7.68 1.77 -1.18
CA SER A 568 -8.62 2.87 -1.01
C SER A 568 -9.28 2.73 0.36
N SER A 569 -9.82 3.82 0.92
CA SER A 569 -10.75 3.73 2.05
C SER A 569 -12.15 3.33 1.60
N SER A 570 -12.52 3.68 0.36
CA SER A 570 -13.86 3.49 -0.19
C SER A 570 -14.15 2.02 -0.50
N GLY A 571 -15.33 1.56 -0.09
CA GLY A 571 -15.81 0.20 -0.35
C GLY A 571 -15.00 -0.89 0.36
N THR A 572 -14.18 -0.53 1.36
CA THR A 572 -13.49 -1.51 2.21
C THR A 572 -14.39 -2.03 3.29
N THR A 573 -14.14 -3.26 3.74
CA THR A 573 -14.84 -3.86 4.87
C THR A 573 -14.75 -3.00 6.14
N PHE A 574 -13.61 -2.38 6.40
CA PHE A 574 -13.43 -1.51 7.56
C PHE A 574 -14.35 -0.29 7.52
N GLU A 575 -14.43 0.40 6.38
CA GLU A 575 -15.26 1.60 6.22
C GLU A 575 -16.74 1.27 6.10
N GLN A 576 -17.10 0.13 5.53
CA GLN A 576 -18.50 -0.35 5.47
C GLN A 576 -19.07 -0.74 6.85
N ILE A 577 -18.20 -1.04 7.83
CA ILE A 577 -18.61 -1.47 9.18
C ILE A 577 -18.53 -0.33 10.19
N VAL A 578 -17.41 0.42 10.20
CA VAL A 578 -17.22 1.56 11.11
C VAL A 578 -16.66 2.76 10.33
N PRO A 579 -17.52 3.47 9.58
CA PRO A 579 -17.10 4.59 8.76
C PRO A 579 -16.31 5.64 9.56
N GLY A 580 -15.15 6.07 9.04
CA GLY A 580 -14.31 7.13 9.61
C GLY A 580 -13.43 6.71 10.79
N TYR A 581 -13.38 5.42 11.17
CA TYR A 581 -12.56 4.95 12.30
C TYR A 581 -11.16 4.50 11.89
N TYR A 582 -11.05 3.63 10.87
CA TYR A 582 -9.84 2.84 10.59
C TYR A 582 -8.78 3.53 9.75
N PHE A 583 -9.12 4.64 9.08
CA PHE A 583 -8.24 5.34 8.16
C PHE A 583 -7.81 6.69 8.70
N ARG A 584 -6.60 7.11 8.34
CA ARG A 584 -6.14 8.49 8.50
C ARG A 584 -6.68 9.33 7.36
N GLY A 585 -6.86 10.63 7.61
CA GLY A 585 -7.28 11.59 6.58
C GLY A 585 -6.14 12.05 5.64
N VAL A 586 -4.96 11.44 5.74
CA VAL A 586 -3.76 11.77 4.93
C VAL A 586 -3.24 10.49 4.27
N ASN A 587 -2.61 10.64 3.10
CA ASN A 587 -1.99 9.56 2.34
C ASN A 587 -0.48 9.83 2.26
N ASP A 588 0.25 9.46 3.30
CA ASP A 588 1.71 9.56 3.36
C ASP A 588 2.40 8.31 2.78
N SER A 589 1.69 7.17 2.68
CA SER A 589 2.21 5.97 1.99
C SER A 589 2.43 6.21 0.49
N GLY A 590 1.57 7.01 -0.14
CA GLY A 590 1.51 7.14 -1.59
C GLY A 590 0.88 5.92 -2.29
N ALA A 591 0.40 4.93 -1.53
CA ALA A 591 -0.06 3.63 -2.02
C ALA A 591 -1.57 3.39 -1.82
N GLY A 592 -2.29 4.36 -1.23
CA GLY A 592 -3.75 4.26 -1.08
C GLY A 592 -4.28 5.11 0.06
N ALA A 593 -5.07 4.50 0.94
CA ALA A 593 -5.54 5.14 2.18
C ALA A 593 -4.78 4.56 3.37
N ASP A 594 -4.11 5.43 4.13
CA ASP A 594 -3.31 5.03 5.29
C ASP A 594 -4.20 4.57 6.44
N MET A 595 -3.85 3.45 7.06
CA MET A 595 -4.56 2.89 8.20
C MET A 595 -4.10 3.52 9.52
N ALA A 596 -5.03 3.68 10.46
CA ALA A 596 -4.83 4.42 11.70
C ALA A 596 -4.42 3.50 12.87
N SER A 597 -3.17 3.03 12.89
CA SER A 597 -2.64 2.14 13.96
C SER A 597 -2.58 2.77 15.37
N GLU A 598 -2.80 4.07 15.48
CA GLU A 598 -3.03 4.78 16.73
C GLU A 598 -4.40 4.51 17.36
N LYS A 599 -5.36 3.99 16.58
CA LYS A 599 -6.70 3.65 17.04
C LYS A 599 -6.69 2.30 17.76
N THR A 600 -7.26 2.25 18.96
CA THR A 600 -7.21 1.08 19.84
C THR A 600 -7.64 -0.22 19.15
N MET A 601 -8.75 -0.20 18.39
CA MET A 601 -9.25 -1.42 17.73
C MET A 601 -8.46 -1.82 16.50
N PHE A 602 -7.78 -0.90 15.81
CA PHE A 602 -6.88 -1.27 14.71
C PHE A 602 -5.51 -1.74 15.22
N LYS A 603 -4.99 -1.13 16.29
CA LYS A 603 -3.82 -1.67 17.01
C LYS A 603 -4.07 -3.12 17.44
N LYS A 604 -5.21 -3.37 18.10
CA LYS A 604 -5.65 -4.73 18.48
C LYS A 604 -5.73 -5.65 17.25
N PHE A 605 -6.30 -5.17 16.15
CA PHE A 605 -6.38 -5.94 14.90
C PHE A 605 -5.00 -6.41 14.41
N ILE A 606 -3.99 -5.53 14.40
CA ILE A 606 -2.62 -5.88 13.97
C ILE A 606 -2.03 -6.97 14.87
N VAL A 607 -2.18 -6.83 16.19
CA VAL A 607 -1.68 -7.81 17.18
C VAL A 607 -2.40 -9.15 17.03
N ASP A 608 -3.73 -9.16 16.93
CA ASP A 608 -4.53 -10.38 16.78
C ASP A 608 -4.24 -11.08 15.44
N SER A 609 -4.10 -10.32 14.36
CA SER A 609 -3.79 -10.83 13.02
C SER A 609 -2.43 -11.51 12.99
N THR A 610 -1.38 -10.84 13.49
CA THR A 610 -0.01 -11.42 13.52
C THR A 610 0.07 -12.63 14.46
N LYS A 611 -0.61 -12.59 15.62
CA LYS A 611 -0.74 -13.74 16.52
C LYS A 611 -1.43 -14.93 15.83
N MET A 612 -2.51 -14.68 15.08
CA MET A 612 -3.24 -15.70 14.34
C MET A 612 -2.33 -16.35 13.29
N TRP A 613 -1.64 -15.54 12.47
CA TRP A 613 -0.73 -16.03 11.44
C TRP A 613 0.41 -16.86 12.04
N MET A 614 1.11 -16.34 13.06
CA MET A 614 2.23 -17.04 13.69
C MET A 614 1.79 -18.37 14.30
N THR A 615 0.69 -18.38 15.07
CA THR A 615 0.22 -19.57 15.78
C THR A 615 -0.31 -20.63 14.82
N ASN A 616 -1.18 -20.23 13.89
CA ASN A 616 -1.94 -21.19 13.07
C ASN A 616 -1.19 -21.64 11.81
N TYR A 617 -0.20 -20.88 11.35
CA TYR A 617 0.64 -21.26 10.21
C TYR A 617 2.07 -21.61 10.59
N LYS A 618 2.46 -21.45 11.86
CA LYS A 618 3.80 -21.76 12.38
C LYS A 618 4.91 -20.96 11.68
N LEU A 619 4.63 -19.67 11.46
CA LEU A 619 5.60 -18.73 10.91
C LEU A 619 6.71 -18.44 11.92
N SER A 620 7.86 -18.04 11.40
CA SER A 620 9.05 -17.63 12.15
C SER A 620 9.08 -16.14 12.46
N GLY A 621 8.28 -15.34 11.78
CA GLY A 621 8.36 -13.89 11.92
C GLY A 621 7.59 -13.11 10.87
N PHE A 622 7.76 -11.79 10.91
CA PHE A 622 7.11 -10.86 9.99
C PHE A 622 8.04 -9.73 9.54
N ARG A 623 7.92 -9.34 8.28
CA ARG A 623 8.46 -8.10 7.72
C ARG A 623 7.30 -7.11 7.57
N PHE A 624 7.40 -5.95 8.21
CA PHE A 624 6.37 -4.91 8.15
C PHE A 624 6.68 -3.91 7.05
N ASP A 625 5.82 -3.89 6.05
CA ASP A 625 5.80 -2.89 4.99
C ASP A 625 5.52 -1.49 5.52
N LEU A 626 6.27 -0.50 5.02
CA LEU A 626 6.25 0.90 5.47
C LEU A 626 6.03 1.03 6.99
N MET A 627 6.76 0.24 7.78
CA MET A 627 6.64 0.14 9.24
C MET A 627 6.67 1.51 9.94
N GLY A 628 7.37 2.50 9.36
CA GLY A 628 7.37 3.88 9.83
C GLY A 628 5.98 4.53 9.94
N LEU A 629 4.98 4.07 9.17
CA LEU A 629 3.59 4.53 9.24
C LEU A 629 2.74 3.79 10.29
N ILE A 630 3.32 2.81 10.98
CA ILE A 630 2.72 2.12 12.13
C ILE A 630 3.23 2.75 13.42
N THR A 631 2.38 2.84 14.44
CA THR A 631 2.80 3.37 15.74
C THR A 631 3.84 2.46 16.41
N LYS A 632 4.82 3.07 17.07
CA LYS A 632 5.81 2.40 17.92
C LYS A 632 5.12 1.57 18.99
N ASP A 633 4.04 2.08 19.57
CA ASP A 633 3.27 1.37 20.59
C ASP A 633 2.63 0.08 20.03
N ALA A 634 2.00 0.14 18.86
CA ALA A 634 1.47 -1.06 18.19
C ALA A 634 2.58 -2.07 17.89
N MET A 635 3.70 -1.60 17.34
CA MET A 635 4.84 -2.46 17.04
C MET A 635 5.48 -3.09 18.28
N GLY A 636 5.53 -2.36 19.41
CA GLY A 636 6.00 -2.88 20.69
C GLY A 636 5.10 -3.99 21.25
N GLU A 637 3.78 -3.83 21.11
CA GLU A 637 2.79 -4.84 21.52
C GLU A 637 2.84 -6.09 20.62
N VAL A 638 2.99 -5.90 19.30
CA VAL A 638 3.28 -6.99 18.35
C VAL A 638 4.53 -7.73 18.77
N SER A 639 5.66 -7.03 18.92
CA SER A 639 6.95 -7.65 19.26
C SER A 639 6.83 -8.46 20.56
N SER A 640 6.23 -7.90 21.61
CA SER A 640 6.06 -8.59 22.89
C SER A 640 5.18 -9.84 22.73
N THR A 641 4.03 -9.72 22.06
CA THR A 641 3.09 -10.83 21.85
C THR A 641 3.71 -11.98 21.05
N LEU A 642 4.45 -11.67 19.98
CA LEU A 642 5.09 -12.69 19.16
C LEU A 642 6.22 -13.39 19.90
N HIS A 643 7.00 -12.67 20.71
CA HIS A 643 8.06 -13.27 21.52
C HIS A 643 7.52 -14.13 22.69
N GLU A 644 6.29 -13.90 23.15
CA GLU A 644 5.61 -14.80 24.09
C GLU A 644 5.19 -16.12 23.44
N ILE A 645 4.83 -16.09 22.15
CA ILE A 645 4.48 -17.29 21.37
C ILE A 645 5.74 -18.07 20.98
N ASN A 646 6.76 -17.36 20.50
CA ASN A 646 8.04 -17.91 20.10
C ASN A 646 9.16 -16.92 20.45
N SER A 647 10.02 -17.26 21.41
CA SER A 647 11.14 -16.40 21.86
C SER A 647 12.14 -16.06 20.75
N ASP A 648 12.12 -16.83 19.67
CA ASP A 648 13.02 -16.72 18.52
C ASP A 648 12.34 -16.03 17.32
N ALA A 649 11.15 -15.44 17.53
CA ALA A 649 10.42 -14.71 16.51
C ALA A 649 11.26 -13.58 15.89
N ILE A 650 11.25 -13.49 14.57
CA ILE A 650 11.93 -12.43 13.82
C ILE A 650 10.93 -11.33 13.47
N VAL A 651 11.19 -10.10 13.91
CA VAL A 651 10.35 -8.94 13.58
C VAL A 651 11.25 -7.84 13.05
N TYR A 652 10.99 -7.38 11.84
CA TYR A 652 11.62 -6.19 11.28
C TYR A 652 10.72 -5.51 10.26
N GLY A 653 11.13 -4.36 9.74
CA GLY A 653 10.38 -3.70 8.68
C GLY A 653 11.05 -2.46 8.12
N GLU A 654 10.28 -1.74 7.33
CA GLU A 654 10.67 -0.51 6.67
C GLU A 654 10.48 0.69 7.60
N GLY A 655 11.45 0.92 8.48
CA GLY A 655 11.45 2.03 9.43
C GLY A 655 11.70 3.41 8.83
N TRP A 656 11.21 3.69 7.61
CA TRP A 656 11.39 4.96 6.89
C TRP A 656 10.66 6.12 7.57
N SER A 657 11.20 7.33 7.42
CA SER A 657 10.53 8.56 7.88
C SER A 657 9.71 9.16 6.73
N MET A 658 8.41 8.86 6.64
CA MET A 658 7.60 9.12 5.43
C MET A 658 6.67 10.35 5.47
N PHE A 659 6.72 11.20 6.50
CA PHE A 659 5.74 12.29 6.63
C PHE A 659 5.99 13.48 5.66
N SER A 660 4.95 13.89 4.92
CA SER A 660 5.04 14.94 3.90
C SER A 660 4.68 16.37 4.37
N LYS A 661 3.96 16.55 5.50
CA LYS A 661 3.49 17.87 5.97
C LYS A 661 3.45 18.08 7.50
N SER A 662 4.48 18.70 8.07
CA SER A 662 4.56 19.19 9.46
C SER A 662 4.38 18.11 10.54
N PRO A 663 5.31 17.97 11.51
CA PRO A 663 5.34 16.89 12.51
C PRO A 663 4.17 16.86 13.53
N ASN A 664 3.09 17.61 13.30
CA ASN A 664 1.91 17.75 14.15
C ASN A 664 0.61 17.56 13.36
N THR A 665 0.52 16.57 12.47
CA THR A 665 -0.81 16.03 12.15
C THR A 665 -1.35 15.35 13.42
N PRO A 666 -2.64 15.51 13.78
CA PRO A 666 -3.18 14.99 15.03
C PRO A 666 -3.09 13.46 15.22
N THR A 667 -2.70 12.70 14.19
CA THR A 667 -2.89 11.25 14.09
C THR A 667 -1.61 10.42 14.26
N LEU A 668 -0.45 10.85 13.72
CA LEU A 668 0.81 10.12 13.87
C LEU A 668 2.00 11.08 14.06
N SER A 669 2.48 11.23 15.29
CA SER A 669 3.64 12.08 15.58
C SER A 669 4.96 11.39 15.23
N SER A 670 5.98 12.17 14.87
CA SER A 670 7.33 11.64 14.56
C SER A 670 7.98 10.87 15.72
N THR A 671 7.54 11.10 16.97
CA THR A 671 8.00 10.38 18.16
C THR A 671 7.25 9.08 18.41
N ASN A 672 6.08 8.89 17.79
CA ASN A 672 5.28 7.67 17.89
C ASN A 672 5.36 6.80 16.63
N MET A 673 6.10 7.19 15.59
CA MET A 673 6.33 6.35 14.41
C MET A 673 7.33 5.23 14.72
N ALA A 674 7.12 4.02 14.20
CA ALA A 674 8.07 2.91 14.31
C ALA A 674 9.24 3.03 13.30
N THR A 675 9.99 4.12 13.35
CA THR A 675 11.18 4.35 12.49
C THR A 675 12.46 3.76 13.07
N GLN A 676 13.51 3.64 12.25
CA GLN A 676 14.85 3.13 12.64
C GLN A 676 15.34 3.67 14.00
N GLY A 677 15.15 4.96 14.27
CA GLY A 677 15.57 5.59 15.52
C GLY A 677 14.59 5.46 16.70
N GLN A 678 13.30 5.24 16.43
CA GLN A 678 12.27 5.24 17.46
C GLN A 678 12.04 3.86 18.05
N VAL A 679 12.27 2.78 17.29
CA VAL A 679 12.09 1.39 17.78
C VAL A 679 13.26 0.89 18.64
N ARG A 680 14.27 1.74 18.92
CA ARG A 680 15.36 1.40 19.83
C ARG A 680 14.82 0.92 21.17
N GLY A 681 15.37 -0.18 21.67
CA GLY A 681 14.94 -0.84 22.91
C GLY A 681 13.81 -1.86 22.74
N LEU A 682 13.25 -1.99 21.53
CA LEU A 682 12.37 -3.10 21.15
C LEU A 682 13.17 -4.20 20.46
N LYS A 683 12.65 -5.43 20.48
CA LYS A 683 13.18 -6.55 19.67
C LYS A 683 12.63 -6.46 18.25
N ILE A 684 13.01 -5.41 17.53
CA ILE A 684 12.56 -5.10 16.18
C ILE A 684 13.76 -4.61 15.35
N GLY A 685 13.93 -5.16 14.16
CA GLY A 685 14.91 -4.70 13.18
C GLY A 685 14.36 -3.69 12.18
N CYS A 686 15.24 -2.93 11.53
CA CYS A 686 14.87 -2.14 10.36
C CYS A 686 15.84 -2.38 9.20
N PHE A 687 15.32 -2.25 7.98
CA PHE A 687 16.15 -2.19 6.77
C PHE A 687 17.14 -1.03 6.84
N ASN A 688 18.42 -1.35 6.58
CA ASN A 688 19.53 -0.41 6.65
C ASN A 688 19.85 0.19 5.28
N ASP A 689 19.12 1.24 4.93
CA ASP A 689 19.32 2.06 3.73
C ASP A 689 20.72 2.70 3.65
N THR A 690 21.31 3.07 4.79
CA THR A 690 22.64 3.67 4.84
C THR A 690 23.70 2.74 4.28
N VAL A 691 23.65 1.45 4.64
CA VAL A 691 24.57 0.43 4.11
C VAL A 691 24.23 0.10 2.66
N ARG A 692 22.95 -0.07 2.31
CA ARG A 692 22.49 -0.33 0.94
C ARG A 692 23.02 0.71 -0.04
N ASP A 693 22.75 2.00 0.21
CA ASP A 693 23.12 3.09 -0.69
C ASP A 693 24.63 3.27 -0.76
N SER A 694 25.32 3.02 0.36
CA SER A 694 26.78 3.04 0.38
C SER A 694 27.38 1.88 -0.42
N LEU A 695 26.73 0.72 -0.50
CA LEU A 695 27.19 -0.40 -1.33
C LEU A 695 26.91 -0.13 -2.81
N LYS A 696 25.63 0.00 -3.22
CA LYS A 696 25.25 -0.01 -4.65
C LYS A 696 24.97 1.37 -5.28
N GLY A 697 24.91 2.43 -4.46
CA GLY A 697 24.49 3.76 -4.87
C GLY A 697 23.02 4.03 -4.59
N SER A 698 22.61 5.28 -4.79
CA SER A 698 21.23 5.74 -4.55
C SER A 698 20.21 4.93 -5.35
N VAL A 699 19.09 4.58 -4.72
CA VAL A 699 17.92 3.99 -5.41
C VAL A 699 17.08 5.03 -6.17
N PHE A 700 17.29 6.32 -5.91
CA PHE A 700 16.60 7.41 -6.62
C PHE A 700 17.33 7.87 -7.89
N ASP A 701 18.51 7.31 -8.15
CA ASP A 701 19.34 7.61 -9.32
C ASP A 701 20.04 6.33 -9.80
N ALA A 702 19.46 5.72 -10.84
CA ALA A 702 19.96 4.48 -11.45
C ALA A 702 21.44 4.57 -11.86
N GLY A 703 21.91 5.75 -12.28
CA GLY A 703 23.29 5.99 -12.70
C GLY A 703 24.27 6.25 -11.55
N SER A 704 23.79 6.49 -10.32
CA SER A 704 24.67 6.84 -9.19
C SER A 704 25.49 5.63 -8.71
N PRO A 705 26.83 5.69 -8.69
CA PRO A 705 27.64 4.64 -8.08
C PRO A 705 27.61 4.72 -6.54
N GLY A 706 27.64 3.57 -5.87
CA GLY A 706 28.03 3.40 -4.47
C GLY A 706 29.53 3.12 -4.30
N TYR A 707 29.98 2.89 -3.06
CA TYR A 707 31.36 2.65 -2.67
C TYR A 707 32.02 1.49 -3.43
N VAL A 708 31.37 0.33 -3.53
CA VAL A 708 31.95 -0.84 -4.22
C VAL A 708 32.02 -0.64 -5.75
N THR A 709 31.40 0.44 -6.24
CA THR A 709 31.33 0.81 -7.64
C THR A 709 32.05 2.12 -7.99
N ALA A 710 32.48 2.90 -7.00
CA ALA A 710 33.07 4.22 -7.20
C ALA A 710 34.59 4.13 -7.34
N LEU A 711 35.13 4.62 -8.45
CA LEU A 711 36.57 4.76 -8.67
C LEU A 711 36.96 6.23 -8.38
N GLU A 712 37.62 6.46 -7.24
CA GLU A 712 38.42 7.67 -6.91
C GLU A 712 37.74 9.03 -6.61
N SER A 713 36.46 9.10 -6.21
CA SER A 713 35.84 10.39 -5.76
C SER A 713 35.63 10.49 -4.25
N ASP A 714 35.49 11.71 -3.70
CA ASP A 714 35.24 11.99 -2.26
C ASP A 714 34.05 11.22 -1.66
N LYS A 715 33.11 10.75 -2.50
CA LYS A 715 32.01 9.84 -2.12
C LYS A 715 32.51 8.49 -1.57
N THR A 716 33.75 8.09 -1.86
CA THR A 716 34.34 6.83 -1.41
C THR A 716 34.58 6.80 0.10
N LEU A 717 34.99 7.91 0.71
CA LEU A 717 35.32 7.90 2.14
C LEU A 717 34.07 7.82 3.02
N ASP A 718 33.02 8.62 2.73
CA ASP A 718 31.74 8.53 3.43
C ASP A 718 31.08 7.15 3.24
N GLY A 719 31.16 6.60 2.02
CA GLY A 719 30.68 5.24 1.72
C GLY A 719 31.45 4.15 2.48
N LYS A 720 32.78 4.25 2.56
CA LYS A 720 33.65 3.36 3.35
C LYS A 720 33.22 3.35 4.81
N GLU A 721 33.04 4.54 5.40
CA GLU A 721 32.70 4.69 6.82
C GLU A 721 31.28 4.21 7.13
N ASN A 722 30.33 4.41 6.22
CA ASN A 722 28.98 3.85 6.35
C ASN A 722 28.95 2.31 6.25
N ILE A 723 29.80 1.71 5.42
CA ILE A 723 29.93 0.25 5.36
C ILE A 723 30.58 -0.28 6.64
N LYS A 724 31.64 0.39 7.14
CA LYS A 724 32.24 0.05 8.44
C LYS A 724 31.22 0.14 9.58
N TYR A 725 30.35 1.16 9.56
CA TYR A 725 29.22 1.30 10.48
C TYR A 725 28.25 0.11 10.38
N GLY A 726 27.93 -0.34 9.17
CA GLY A 726 27.16 -1.59 8.95
C GLY A 726 27.83 -2.85 9.49
N ILE A 727 29.13 -3.02 9.25
CA ILE A 727 29.92 -4.19 9.67
C ILE A 727 29.82 -4.41 11.18
N VAL A 728 29.85 -3.33 11.98
CA VAL A 728 29.74 -3.38 13.45
C VAL A 728 28.30 -3.40 13.95
N GLY A 729 27.32 -3.71 13.10
CA GLY A 729 25.91 -3.80 13.48
C GLY A 729 25.31 -2.43 13.79
N THR A 730 25.83 -1.38 13.13
CA THR A 730 25.38 0.01 13.30
C THR A 730 25.49 0.53 14.73
N GLN A 731 26.54 0.09 15.44
CA GLN A 731 26.88 0.56 16.78
C GLN A 731 27.95 1.66 16.75
N ILE A 732 28.02 2.44 17.83
CA ILE A 732 29.08 3.43 18.03
C ILE A 732 30.42 2.72 18.14
N HIS A 733 31.38 3.14 17.32
CA HIS A 733 32.72 2.55 17.24
C HIS A 733 33.79 3.64 17.10
N ASN A 734 34.90 3.52 17.84
CA ASN A 734 35.94 4.55 17.95
C ASN A 734 36.78 4.72 16.67
N GLN A 735 36.78 3.72 15.78
CA GLN A 735 37.43 3.76 14.47
C GLN A 735 36.44 3.99 13.31
N VAL A 736 35.17 4.28 13.57
CA VAL A 736 34.16 4.55 12.54
C VAL A 736 33.69 6.00 12.68
N SER A 737 33.78 6.79 11.62
CA SER A 737 33.46 8.22 11.68
C SER A 737 31.96 8.52 11.55
N THR A 738 31.16 7.59 11.03
CA THR A 738 29.71 7.73 10.91
C THR A 738 29.07 7.74 12.30
N LEU A 739 28.61 8.93 12.74
CA LEU A 739 27.99 9.15 14.07
C LEU A 739 26.46 9.01 14.08
N LYS A 740 25.88 8.27 13.12
CA LYS A 740 24.44 7.98 13.19
C LYS A 740 24.23 7.08 14.42
N THR A 741 23.42 7.50 15.39
CA THR A 741 23.10 6.65 16.56
C THR A 741 21.82 5.85 16.36
N ILE A 742 21.22 5.89 15.16
CA ILE A 742 19.88 5.37 14.84
C ILE A 742 19.61 3.95 15.33
N TYR A 743 20.64 3.11 15.46
CA TYR A 743 20.54 1.72 15.92
C TYR A 743 21.29 1.43 17.23
N ASP A 744 21.66 2.44 18.03
CA ASP A 744 22.31 2.24 19.33
C ASP A 744 21.36 1.50 20.30
N THR A 745 21.51 0.17 20.37
CA THR A 745 20.61 -0.76 21.07
C THR A 745 21.33 -2.07 21.38
N GLU A 746 20.87 -2.80 22.40
CA GLU A 746 21.43 -4.11 22.76
C GLU A 746 20.91 -5.26 21.86
N TYR A 747 19.82 -5.03 21.12
CA TYR A 747 19.22 -6.04 20.25
C TYR A 747 20.04 -6.20 18.96
N THR A 748 20.76 -7.32 18.80
CA THR A 748 21.68 -7.50 17.67
C THR A 748 20.99 -7.78 16.32
N GLY A 749 19.66 -7.96 16.32
CA GLY A 749 18.83 -8.03 15.13
C GLY A 749 18.29 -6.67 14.66
N ALA A 750 18.73 -5.56 15.27
CA ALA A 750 18.20 -4.23 14.97
C ALA A 750 18.50 -3.74 13.54
N SER A 751 19.59 -4.24 12.93
CA SER A 751 20.06 -3.83 11.61
C SER A 751 19.84 -4.96 10.60
N VAL A 752 19.02 -4.71 9.57
CA VAL A 752 18.81 -5.63 8.45
C VAL A 752 19.64 -5.11 7.26
N ASN A 753 20.77 -5.75 7.00
CA ASN A 753 21.73 -5.34 5.98
C ASN A 753 21.37 -5.99 4.64
N TYR A 754 21.30 -5.18 3.59
CA TYR A 754 20.91 -5.61 2.25
C TYR A 754 21.48 -4.69 1.17
N ALA A 755 21.52 -5.19 -0.07
CA ALA A 755 21.77 -4.38 -1.27
C ALA A 755 20.66 -4.56 -2.32
N GLU A 756 19.87 -5.62 -2.22
CA GLU A 756 18.77 -5.91 -3.14
C GLU A 756 17.54 -6.37 -2.35
N ALA A 757 16.37 -5.92 -2.78
CA ALA A 757 15.05 -6.36 -2.36
C ALA A 757 14.19 -6.45 -3.64
N HIS A 758 12.92 -6.83 -3.50
CA HIS A 758 11.97 -6.85 -4.61
C HIS A 758 11.82 -5.48 -5.30
N ASP A 759 11.84 -4.39 -4.50
CA ASP A 759 11.79 -2.99 -4.92
C ASP A 759 13.07 -2.48 -5.59
N ASN A 760 12.91 -1.48 -6.47
CA ASN A 760 13.98 -0.86 -7.24
C ASN A 760 14.63 -1.85 -8.22
N GLU A 761 15.75 -1.46 -8.84
CA GLU A 761 16.52 -2.37 -9.69
C GLU A 761 17.18 -3.49 -8.87
N THR A 762 17.30 -4.66 -9.50
CA THR A 762 18.17 -5.73 -9.01
C THR A 762 19.61 -5.19 -8.87
N LEU A 763 20.42 -5.77 -7.99
CA LEU A 763 21.81 -5.38 -7.85
C LEU A 763 22.56 -5.58 -9.18
N HIS A 764 22.25 -6.67 -9.89
CA HIS A 764 22.86 -6.99 -11.17
C HIS A 764 22.59 -5.91 -12.23
N ASP A 765 21.35 -5.42 -12.30
CA ASP A 765 20.95 -4.38 -13.25
C ASP A 765 21.50 -3.01 -12.83
N LYS A 766 21.44 -2.69 -11.52
CA LYS A 766 21.98 -1.44 -10.96
C LYS A 766 23.48 -1.28 -11.26
N LEU A 767 24.26 -2.36 -11.18
CA LEU A 767 25.68 -2.33 -11.50
C LEU A 767 25.94 -1.92 -12.97
N ARG A 768 25.13 -2.42 -13.91
CA ARG A 768 25.24 -2.06 -15.34
C ARG A 768 24.77 -0.65 -15.64
N LEU A 769 23.79 -0.18 -14.88
CA LEU A 769 23.27 1.18 -15.00
C LEU A 769 24.24 2.23 -14.45
N SER A 770 25.08 1.87 -13.47
CA SER A 770 25.97 2.81 -12.77
C SER A 770 27.45 2.73 -13.15
N ILE A 771 27.92 1.60 -13.68
CA ILE A 771 29.28 1.45 -14.20
C ILE A 771 29.22 0.82 -15.58
N HIS A 772 30.00 1.35 -16.52
CA HIS A 772 30.06 0.85 -17.88
C HIS A 772 31.45 0.31 -18.23
N GLY A 773 31.52 -0.56 -19.24
CA GLY A 773 32.78 -1.08 -19.78
C GLY A 773 33.40 -2.25 -19.03
N LEU A 774 32.70 -2.81 -18.03
CA LEU A 774 33.13 -4.04 -17.34
C LEU A 774 32.67 -5.30 -18.10
N THR A 775 33.38 -6.40 -17.91
CA THR A 775 32.95 -7.73 -18.35
C THR A 775 31.90 -8.32 -17.40
N GLU A 776 31.14 -9.30 -17.86
CA GLU A 776 30.19 -10.06 -17.03
C GLU A 776 30.84 -10.67 -15.78
N GLU A 777 32.04 -11.23 -15.91
CA GLU A 777 32.82 -11.75 -14.78
C GLU A 777 33.15 -10.66 -13.76
N GLN A 778 33.48 -9.45 -14.21
CA GLN A 778 33.76 -8.33 -13.31
C GLN A 778 32.50 -7.85 -12.57
N TYR A 779 31.34 -7.78 -13.23
CA TYR A 779 30.07 -7.50 -12.55
C TYR A 779 29.75 -8.57 -11.51
N ASN A 780 29.92 -9.85 -11.87
CA ASN A 780 29.70 -10.97 -10.97
C ASN A 780 30.62 -10.90 -9.75
N ASN A 781 31.90 -10.53 -9.92
CA ASN A 781 32.84 -10.38 -8.81
C ASN A 781 32.46 -9.24 -7.85
N ILE A 782 31.99 -8.10 -8.38
CA ILE A 782 31.48 -6.99 -7.55
C ILE A 782 30.27 -7.47 -6.74
N GLN A 783 29.34 -8.17 -7.37
CA GLN A 783 28.14 -8.67 -6.71
C GLN A 783 28.47 -9.73 -5.65
N ILE A 784 29.41 -10.64 -5.91
CA ILE A 784 29.95 -11.57 -4.91
C ILE A 784 30.51 -10.80 -3.72
N GLN A 785 31.31 -9.75 -3.95
CA GLN A 785 31.88 -8.94 -2.89
C GLN A 785 30.81 -8.22 -2.06
N VAL A 786 29.82 -7.60 -2.69
CA VAL A 786 28.67 -6.97 -2.00
C VAL A 786 27.94 -7.98 -1.11
N ASN A 787 27.68 -9.18 -1.64
CA ASN A 787 27.04 -10.24 -0.89
C ASN A 787 27.88 -10.67 0.31
N GLN A 788 29.20 -10.76 0.16
CA GLN A 788 30.13 -11.11 1.24
C GLN A 788 30.21 -10.03 2.31
N VAL A 789 30.21 -8.74 1.95
CA VAL A 789 30.16 -7.65 2.94
C VAL A 789 28.91 -7.77 3.81
N ILE A 790 27.74 -8.01 3.21
CA ILE A 790 26.48 -8.21 3.96
C ILE A 790 26.53 -9.47 4.84
N MET A 791 27.13 -10.54 4.34
CA MET A 791 27.21 -11.82 5.05
C MET A 791 28.13 -11.75 6.29
N THR A 792 29.21 -10.95 6.20
CA THR A 792 30.19 -10.80 7.29
C THR A 792 29.90 -9.64 8.22
N SER A 793 28.87 -8.83 7.93
CA SER A 793 28.42 -7.75 8.80
C SER A 793 27.55 -8.29 9.95
N LEU A 794 27.66 -7.67 11.13
CA LEU A 794 26.72 -7.92 12.22
C LEU A 794 25.33 -7.38 11.89
N GLY A 795 24.30 -8.10 12.33
CA GLY A 795 22.90 -7.87 11.96
C GLY A 795 22.34 -9.00 11.10
N ILE A 796 21.06 -8.88 10.76
CA ILE A 796 20.36 -9.79 9.86
C ILE A 796 20.93 -9.57 8.46
N SER A 797 21.30 -10.66 7.78
CA SER A 797 21.73 -10.62 6.38
C SER A 797 20.51 -10.90 5.50
N PHE A 798 20.17 -9.98 4.61
CA PHE A 798 18.98 -10.09 3.76
C PHE A 798 19.36 -10.07 2.28
N TYR A 799 18.77 -11.00 1.53
CA TYR A 799 19.01 -11.18 0.10
C TYR A 799 17.69 -11.39 -0.64
N HIS A 800 17.53 -10.69 -1.76
CA HIS A 800 16.47 -10.95 -2.71
C HIS A 800 16.78 -12.23 -3.51
N SER A 801 15.73 -13.00 -3.81
CA SER A 801 15.87 -14.26 -4.54
C SER A 801 16.50 -14.05 -5.90
N GLY A 802 17.66 -14.69 -6.10
CA GLY A 802 18.47 -14.64 -7.30
C GLY A 802 19.62 -13.64 -7.27
N THR A 803 19.77 -12.83 -6.21
CA THR A 803 20.98 -12.01 -5.99
C THR A 803 22.25 -12.86 -5.94
N GLU A 804 22.16 -14.13 -5.54
CA GLU A 804 23.28 -15.07 -5.44
C GLU A 804 23.78 -15.61 -6.80
N PHE A 805 23.00 -15.43 -7.87
CA PHE A 805 23.36 -15.85 -9.23
C PHE A 805 23.13 -14.76 -10.30
N GLY A 806 22.94 -13.50 -9.89
CA GLY A 806 22.84 -12.38 -10.81
C GLY A 806 21.47 -12.28 -11.50
N ARG A 807 20.38 -12.38 -10.74
CA ARG A 807 19.02 -12.10 -11.26
C ARG A 807 18.97 -10.74 -11.95
N THR A 808 18.28 -10.71 -13.08
CA THR A 808 17.98 -9.50 -13.84
C THR A 808 16.48 -9.37 -14.04
N LYS A 809 16.00 -8.13 -14.10
CA LYS A 809 14.66 -7.75 -14.55
C LYS A 809 14.77 -6.93 -15.86
N GLU A 810 15.67 -7.34 -16.75
CA GLU A 810 15.80 -6.79 -18.12
C GLU A 810 14.45 -6.91 -18.84
N ILE A 811 13.98 -5.80 -19.41
CA ILE A 811 12.73 -5.73 -20.15
C ILE A 811 13.01 -6.20 -21.59
N PRO A 812 12.40 -7.30 -22.04
CA PRO A 812 12.55 -7.78 -23.41
C PRO A 812 12.16 -6.70 -24.43
N ALA A 813 12.89 -6.63 -25.54
CA ALA A 813 12.69 -5.59 -26.55
C ALA A 813 11.26 -5.59 -27.14
N ASP A 814 10.61 -6.75 -27.22
CA ASP A 814 9.23 -6.91 -27.67
C ASP A 814 8.18 -6.44 -26.65
N LEU A 815 8.56 -6.28 -25.38
CA LEU A 815 7.69 -5.77 -24.31
C LEU A 815 7.92 -4.30 -23.99
N LEU A 816 9.03 -3.71 -24.46
CA LEU A 816 9.47 -2.39 -24.05
C LEU A 816 8.42 -1.29 -24.24
N ASP A 817 7.69 -1.32 -25.36
CA ASP A 817 6.65 -0.34 -25.67
C ASP A 817 5.36 -0.54 -24.86
N SER A 818 5.22 -1.69 -24.18
CA SER A 818 4.08 -2.04 -23.33
C SER A 818 4.34 -1.79 -21.84
N VAL A 819 5.59 -1.46 -21.45
CA VAL A 819 5.93 -1.16 -20.06
C VAL A 819 5.86 0.35 -19.81
N PRO A 820 5.18 0.81 -18.75
CA PRO A 820 5.15 2.23 -18.37
C PRO A 820 6.55 2.81 -18.16
N THR A 821 6.81 3.99 -18.70
CA THR A 821 8.16 4.60 -18.72
C THR A 821 8.69 4.94 -17.33
N ASP A 822 7.80 5.22 -16.39
CA ASP A 822 8.11 5.46 -14.98
C ASP A 822 8.58 4.20 -14.24
N LYS A 823 8.42 3.01 -14.82
CA LYS A 823 8.93 1.73 -14.31
C LYS A 823 10.26 1.29 -14.90
N ILE A 824 10.86 2.12 -15.77
CA ILE A 824 12.04 1.75 -16.55
C ILE A 824 13.26 2.57 -16.14
N SER A 825 14.39 1.88 -16.01
CA SER A 825 15.74 2.46 -16.05
C SER A 825 16.43 2.02 -17.34
N LYS A 826 16.90 2.98 -18.14
CA LYS A 826 17.60 2.71 -19.40
C LYS A 826 19.10 2.91 -19.24
N ASP A 827 19.87 1.93 -19.66
CA ASP A 827 21.32 2.04 -19.78
C ASP A 827 21.67 3.03 -20.89
N SER A 828 22.38 4.09 -20.50
CA SER A 828 22.75 5.19 -21.40
C SER A 828 23.72 4.81 -22.52
N VAL A 829 24.43 3.69 -22.37
CA VAL A 829 25.46 3.20 -23.30
C VAL A 829 24.90 2.08 -24.19
N THR A 830 24.23 1.09 -23.60
CA THR A 830 23.76 -0.09 -24.36
C THR A 830 22.34 0.07 -24.89
N GLY A 831 21.55 0.98 -24.32
CA GLY A 831 20.12 1.14 -24.63
C GLY A 831 19.22 0.05 -24.04
N LYS A 832 19.77 -0.91 -23.31
CA LYS A 832 18.99 -1.92 -22.57
C LYS A 832 18.12 -1.26 -21.51
N ALA A 833 16.94 -1.82 -21.30
CA ALA A 833 15.96 -1.33 -20.34
C ALA A 833 15.80 -2.38 -19.23
N TYR A 834 15.79 -1.92 -17.99
CA TYR A 834 15.58 -2.76 -16.81
C TYR A 834 14.40 -2.20 -16.02
N SER A 835 13.62 -3.07 -15.39
CA SER A 835 12.57 -2.61 -14.49
C SER A 835 13.18 -2.10 -13.19
N LYS A 836 12.72 -0.92 -12.75
CA LYS A 836 12.99 -0.35 -11.42
C LYS A 836 11.77 -0.44 -10.49
N ASP A 837 10.64 -0.92 -11.00
CA ASP A 837 9.42 -1.13 -10.23
C ASP A 837 8.53 -2.13 -10.97
N SER A 838 8.64 -3.40 -10.59
CA SER A 838 8.04 -4.52 -11.31
C SER A 838 6.77 -5.07 -10.64
N TYR A 839 6.13 -4.30 -9.75
CA TYR A 839 5.02 -4.81 -8.91
C TYR A 839 3.87 -5.45 -9.69
N ASN A 840 3.52 -4.91 -10.86
CA ASN A 840 2.46 -5.42 -11.72
C ASN A 840 2.97 -5.85 -13.09
N LEU A 841 4.27 -6.13 -13.25
CA LEU A 841 4.84 -6.55 -14.53
C LEU A 841 4.81 -8.08 -14.68
N CYS A 842 4.55 -8.56 -15.90
CA CYS A 842 4.36 -9.99 -16.17
C CYS A 842 5.55 -10.90 -15.82
N ASP A 843 5.29 -12.22 -15.83
CA ASP A 843 6.25 -13.26 -15.48
C ASP A 843 7.53 -13.24 -16.33
N LYS A 844 7.48 -12.74 -17.57
CA LYS A 844 8.68 -12.64 -18.43
C LYS A 844 9.75 -11.71 -17.86
N ILE A 845 9.36 -10.79 -16.97
CA ILE A 845 10.27 -9.84 -16.30
C ILE A 845 10.58 -10.32 -14.87
N ASN A 846 9.60 -10.91 -14.17
CA ASN A 846 9.74 -11.23 -12.76
C ASN A 846 10.17 -12.67 -12.45
N ALA A 847 9.85 -13.67 -13.28
CA ALA A 847 10.12 -15.06 -12.96
C ALA A 847 11.62 -15.36 -12.80
N ILE A 848 11.96 -16.21 -11.83
CA ILE A 848 13.36 -16.60 -11.58
C ILE A 848 13.87 -17.46 -12.73
N ASP A 849 14.86 -16.97 -13.48
CA ASP A 849 15.59 -17.79 -14.46
C ASP A 849 16.59 -18.71 -13.75
N TRP A 850 16.16 -19.94 -13.48
CA TRP A 850 16.97 -20.96 -12.83
C TRP A 850 18.19 -21.38 -13.66
N ASN A 851 18.26 -21.08 -14.97
CA ASN A 851 19.46 -21.36 -15.75
C ASN A 851 20.68 -20.59 -15.21
N LEU A 852 20.46 -19.43 -14.59
CA LEU A 852 21.52 -18.61 -13.99
C LEU A 852 22.26 -19.32 -12.86
N VAL A 853 21.62 -20.26 -12.14
CA VAL A 853 22.29 -21.09 -11.13
C VAL A 853 23.49 -21.83 -11.72
N LYS A 854 23.35 -22.32 -12.96
CA LYS A 854 24.42 -23.02 -13.67
C LYS A 854 25.39 -22.06 -14.34
N THR A 855 24.86 -21.07 -15.06
CA THR A 855 25.66 -20.06 -15.79
C THR A 855 26.60 -19.31 -14.86
N ASN A 856 26.11 -18.93 -13.67
CA ASN A 856 26.84 -18.15 -12.66
C ASN A 856 27.14 -18.99 -11.40
N SER A 857 27.44 -20.28 -11.57
CA SER A 857 27.72 -21.21 -10.46
C SER A 857 28.83 -20.76 -9.52
N ASN A 858 29.80 -19.98 -10.00
CA ASN A 858 30.85 -19.37 -9.16
C ASN A 858 30.27 -18.39 -8.12
N MET A 859 29.21 -17.64 -8.47
CA MET A 859 28.53 -16.74 -7.53
C MET A 859 27.77 -17.53 -6.47
N VAL A 860 27.06 -18.59 -6.87
CA VAL A 860 26.32 -19.48 -5.97
C VAL A 860 27.28 -20.16 -4.98
N ASP A 861 28.41 -20.67 -5.46
CA ASP A 861 29.43 -21.30 -4.62
C ASP A 861 30.06 -20.31 -3.64
N ALA A 862 30.31 -19.07 -4.07
CA ALA A 862 30.81 -18.02 -3.19
C ALA A 862 29.78 -17.65 -2.10
N PHE A 863 28.50 -17.57 -2.46
CA PHE A 863 27.41 -17.32 -1.52
C PHE A 863 27.30 -18.43 -0.48
N ARG A 864 27.24 -19.70 -0.92
CA ARG A 864 27.17 -20.87 -0.03
C ARG A 864 28.34 -20.92 0.96
N LYS A 865 29.56 -20.65 0.49
CA LYS A 865 30.74 -20.62 1.36
C LYS A 865 30.65 -19.51 2.41
N ALA A 866 30.19 -18.32 2.03
CA ALA A 866 30.02 -17.20 2.96
C ALA A 866 28.89 -17.48 3.98
N ALA A 867 27.76 -18.04 3.54
CA ALA A 867 26.65 -18.43 4.40
C ALA A 867 27.06 -19.51 5.43
N LEU A 868 27.82 -20.51 4.98
CA LEU A 868 28.40 -21.54 5.85
C LEU A 868 29.36 -20.93 6.86
N LEU A 869 30.18 -19.96 6.45
CA LEU A 869 31.09 -19.25 7.34
C LEU A 869 30.34 -18.49 8.44
N LYS A 870 29.29 -17.73 8.10
CA LYS A 870 28.46 -17.03 9.10
C LYS A 870 27.79 -18.02 10.05
N THR A 871 27.23 -19.10 9.52
CA THR A 871 26.52 -20.11 10.32
C THR A 871 27.45 -20.79 11.34
N ASN A 872 28.68 -21.12 10.93
CA ASN A 872 29.62 -21.87 11.75
C ASN A 872 30.47 -21.04 12.73
N ASN A 873 30.38 -19.70 12.71
CA ASN A 873 31.23 -18.84 13.54
C ASN A 873 30.39 -17.75 14.23
N GLU A 874 30.30 -17.81 15.55
CA GLU A 874 29.59 -16.85 16.40
C GLU A 874 30.12 -15.42 16.24
N MET A 875 31.40 -15.26 15.96
CA MET A 875 31.99 -13.95 15.66
C MET A 875 31.35 -13.20 14.47
N LEU A 876 30.61 -13.87 13.57
CA LEU A 876 29.87 -13.23 12.47
C LEU A 876 28.36 -13.07 12.77
N ARG A 877 27.91 -13.54 13.93
CA ARG A 877 26.51 -13.54 14.37
C ARG A 877 26.42 -13.35 15.88
N SER A 878 27.20 -12.43 16.44
CA SER A 878 27.26 -12.21 17.88
C SER A 878 25.87 -11.88 18.46
N ASN A 879 25.59 -12.36 19.68
CA ASN A 879 24.40 -11.98 20.43
C ASN A 879 24.61 -10.75 21.33
N SER A 880 25.79 -10.13 21.26
CA SER A 880 26.13 -8.98 22.10
C SER A 880 27.04 -7.99 21.38
N TYR A 881 26.74 -6.70 21.57
CA TYR A 881 27.62 -5.60 21.19
C TYR A 881 28.63 -5.21 22.27
N ALA A 882 28.68 -5.94 23.39
CA ALA A 882 29.66 -5.67 24.43
C ALA A 882 31.10 -5.74 23.87
N ASN A 883 31.91 -4.75 24.24
CA ASN A 883 33.30 -4.60 23.81
C ASN A 883 33.49 -4.53 22.28
N ILE A 884 32.51 -4.02 21.52
CA ILE A 884 32.58 -3.94 20.05
C ILE A 884 33.91 -3.35 19.53
N ASN A 885 34.43 -2.30 20.18
CA ASN A 885 35.71 -1.65 19.85
C ASN A 885 36.95 -2.54 19.98
N ALA A 886 36.91 -3.54 20.87
CA ALA A 886 37.99 -4.50 21.03
C ALA A 886 37.77 -5.75 20.16
N LYS A 887 36.50 -6.05 19.83
CA LYS A 887 36.13 -7.19 19.00
C LYS A 887 36.41 -6.92 17.53
N TYR A 888 35.97 -5.77 17.02
CA TYR A 888 36.16 -5.36 15.63
C TYR A 888 37.25 -4.29 15.59
N VAL A 889 38.37 -4.59 14.96
CA VAL A 889 39.50 -3.65 14.87
C VAL A 889 39.79 -3.40 13.41
N PHE A 890 39.55 -2.17 12.96
CA PHE A 890 39.78 -1.75 11.58
C PHE A 890 41.24 -1.33 11.37
N ASP A 891 41.76 -1.58 10.18
CA ASP A 891 43.04 -1.07 9.70
C ASP A 891 43.01 -0.86 8.17
N ASP A 892 44.12 -0.38 7.60
CA ASP A 892 44.24 -0.12 6.16
C ASP A 892 45.16 -1.13 5.45
N CYS A 893 45.38 -2.32 6.03
CA CYS A 893 46.21 -3.39 5.44
C CYS A 893 47.64 -2.93 5.04
N GLY A 894 48.20 -1.94 5.76
CA GLY A 894 49.52 -1.36 5.47
C GLY A 894 49.54 -0.27 4.38
N TYR A 895 48.38 0.18 3.90
CA TYR A 895 48.22 1.24 2.90
C TYR A 895 47.87 2.62 3.49
N GLU A 896 48.03 2.81 4.81
CA GLU A 896 47.66 4.05 5.52
C GLU A 896 48.16 5.32 4.80
N GLY A 897 47.27 6.29 4.61
CA GLY A 897 47.56 7.56 3.93
C GLY A 897 47.71 7.48 2.40
N GLN A 898 47.49 6.33 1.78
CA GLN A 898 47.51 6.15 0.32
C GLN A 898 46.09 6.19 -0.27
N MET A 899 45.93 6.64 -1.51
CA MET A 899 44.63 6.60 -2.21
C MET A 899 44.06 5.18 -2.31
N THR A 900 44.93 4.17 -2.47
CA THR A 900 44.54 2.76 -2.47
C THR A 900 43.80 2.35 -1.18
N ALA A 901 44.13 2.94 -0.02
CA ALA A 901 43.42 2.66 1.24
C ALA A 901 41.95 3.08 1.21
N ASN A 902 41.57 4.06 0.38
CA ASN A 902 40.17 4.46 0.23
C ASN A 902 39.32 3.34 -0.38
N ASN A 903 39.92 2.42 -1.14
CA ASN A 903 39.23 1.30 -1.80
C ASN A 903 39.41 -0.04 -1.03
N ILE A 904 39.88 0.03 0.21
CA ILE A 904 40.09 -1.14 1.07
C ILE A 904 39.31 -0.96 2.36
N ILE A 905 38.58 -2.00 2.75
CA ILE A 905 38.06 -2.18 4.10
C ILE A 905 38.73 -3.43 4.67
N ALA A 906 39.62 -3.24 5.65
CA ALA A 906 40.27 -4.33 6.36
C ALA A 906 39.95 -4.27 7.86
N TYR A 907 39.70 -5.42 8.46
CA TYR A 907 39.41 -5.53 9.88
C TYR A 907 39.69 -6.92 10.45
N THR A 908 40.04 -6.95 11.73
CA THR A 908 40.13 -8.16 12.53
C THR A 908 38.90 -8.29 13.43
N ILE A 909 38.30 -9.48 13.47
CA ILE A 909 37.32 -9.88 14.46
C ILE A 909 38.01 -10.80 15.47
N ASN A 910 38.05 -10.39 16.74
CA ASN A 910 38.54 -11.21 17.84
C ASN A 910 37.38 -12.03 18.42
N SER A 911 37.54 -13.35 18.49
CA SER A 911 36.53 -14.23 19.10
C SER A 911 36.48 -14.01 20.61
N ASP A 912 35.27 -13.93 21.16
CA ASP A 912 35.00 -14.04 22.59
C ASP A 912 34.19 -15.29 22.96
N SER A 913 33.94 -16.16 21.98
CA SER A 913 33.19 -17.39 22.16
C SER A 913 34.12 -18.59 22.21
N GLU A 914 33.86 -19.56 23.10
CA GLU A 914 34.58 -20.83 23.12
C GLU A 914 34.21 -21.74 21.94
N THR A 915 33.03 -21.54 21.32
CA THR A 915 32.51 -22.41 20.24
C THR A 915 33.09 -22.09 18.87
N ASP A 916 33.68 -20.90 18.68
CA ASP A 916 34.35 -20.53 17.44
C ASP A 916 35.57 -21.42 17.18
N ASN A 917 35.77 -21.80 15.91
CA ASN A 917 36.95 -22.56 15.50
C ASN A 917 38.24 -21.72 15.40
N TYR A 918 38.10 -20.38 15.45
CA TYR A 918 39.19 -19.43 15.24
C TYR A 918 39.27 -18.45 16.42
N GLU A 919 40.48 -18.11 16.87
CA GLU A 919 40.71 -17.04 17.84
C GLU A 919 40.49 -15.67 17.20
N LYS A 920 40.85 -15.53 15.93
CA LYS A 920 40.76 -14.30 15.16
C LYS A 920 40.39 -14.58 13.71
N MET A 921 39.63 -13.68 13.13
CA MET A 921 39.35 -13.64 11.70
C MET A 921 39.79 -12.30 11.13
N TYR A 922 40.58 -12.30 10.07
CA TYR A 922 41.02 -11.10 9.38
C TYR A 922 40.33 -11.02 8.02
N ILE A 923 39.60 -9.95 7.76
CA ILE A 923 38.76 -9.75 6.57
C ILE A 923 39.26 -8.54 5.81
N VAL A 924 39.43 -8.70 4.50
CA VAL A 924 39.84 -7.62 3.59
C VAL A 924 38.90 -7.60 2.38
N HIS A 925 38.21 -6.48 2.19
CA HIS A 925 37.45 -6.19 0.97
C HIS A 925 38.27 -5.23 0.11
N ASN A 926 38.74 -5.69 -1.06
CA ASN A 926 39.39 -4.85 -2.07
C ASN A 926 38.37 -4.41 -3.11
N THR A 927 37.81 -3.21 -2.98
CA THR A 927 36.82 -2.66 -3.93
C THR A 927 37.46 -1.99 -5.15
N GLY A 928 38.80 -1.84 -5.13
CA GLY A 928 39.58 -1.21 -6.19
C GLY A 928 39.63 -2.03 -7.48
N ASP A 929 40.11 -1.39 -8.54
CA ASP A 929 40.34 -1.99 -9.86
C ASP A 929 41.70 -2.68 -10.01
N SER A 930 42.51 -2.62 -8.96
CA SER A 930 43.88 -3.11 -8.93
C SER A 930 44.06 -4.19 -7.87
N GLU A 931 44.96 -5.12 -8.15
CA GLU A 931 45.41 -6.13 -7.19
C GLU A 931 46.16 -5.47 -6.03
N ILE A 932 45.97 -5.99 -4.81
CA ILE A 932 46.69 -5.55 -3.62
C ILE A 932 47.45 -6.71 -2.98
N THR A 933 48.45 -6.39 -2.16
CA THR A 933 49.20 -7.38 -1.38
C THR A 933 48.84 -7.26 0.09
N VAL A 934 48.26 -8.32 0.65
CA VAL A 934 47.95 -8.43 2.08
C VAL A 934 49.15 -9.07 2.77
N ALA A 935 49.96 -8.28 3.47
CA ALA A 935 51.15 -8.78 4.17
C ALA A 935 50.82 -9.33 5.57
N GLY A 936 51.65 -10.25 6.07
CA GLY A 936 51.50 -10.87 7.39
C GLY A 936 50.57 -12.08 7.39
N HIS A 937 50.15 -12.51 8.58
CA HIS A 937 49.22 -13.64 8.79
C HIS A 937 49.72 -15.01 8.28
N GLU A 938 51.04 -15.21 8.20
CA GLU A 938 51.62 -16.51 7.82
C GLU A 938 51.08 -17.63 8.72
N GLY A 939 50.64 -18.73 8.09
CA GLY A 939 50.08 -19.88 8.78
C GLY A 939 48.59 -19.77 9.14
N TRP A 940 47.93 -18.63 8.88
CA TRP A 940 46.48 -18.51 9.03
C TRP A 940 45.76 -19.26 7.90
N ASN A 941 44.58 -19.82 8.19
CA ASN A 941 43.79 -20.53 7.18
C ASN A 941 43.10 -19.54 6.26
N ILE A 942 43.13 -19.79 4.95
CA ILE A 942 42.35 -19.01 3.98
C ILE A 942 40.93 -19.58 3.94
N LEU A 943 39.97 -18.80 4.43
CA LEU A 943 38.57 -19.19 4.57
C LEU A 943 37.72 -18.77 3.36
N LEU A 944 38.02 -17.59 2.78
CA LEU A 944 37.47 -17.10 1.52
C LEU A 944 38.58 -16.38 0.72
N GLY A 945 38.46 -16.34 -0.62
CA GLY A 945 39.42 -15.67 -1.50
C GLY A 945 40.62 -16.52 -1.91
N GLY A 946 40.66 -17.81 -1.56
CA GLY A 946 41.73 -18.74 -1.91
C GLY A 946 41.55 -20.10 -1.24
N THR A 947 42.63 -20.90 -1.16
CA THR A 947 42.62 -22.21 -0.46
C THR A 947 43.95 -22.43 0.27
N GLY A 948 43.91 -23.23 1.34
CA GLY A 948 45.11 -23.59 2.11
C GLY A 948 45.43 -22.59 3.22
N VAL A 949 46.72 -22.40 3.48
CA VAL A 949 47.22 -21.47 4.51
C VAL A 949 47.91 -20.28 3.85
N ALA A 950 47.78 -19.11 4.47
CA ALA A 950 48.45 -17.89 4.03
C ALA A 950 49.97 -18.03 4.17
N SER A 951 50.70 -17.66 3.12
CA SER A 951 52.14 -17.43 3.18
C SER A 951 52.43 -16.08 3.87
N SER A 952 53.68 -15.61 3.85
CA SER A 952 54.05 -14.29 4.42
C SER A 952 53.29 -13.10 3.82
N SER A 953 52.68 -13.28 2.64
CA SER A 953 51.81 -12.30 2.00
C SER A 953 50.84 -12.99 1.04
N VAL A 954 49.58 -12.56 1.04
CA VAL A 954 48.54 -13.04 0.13
C VAL A 954 48.23 -11.96 -0.90
N THR A 955 48.31 -12.33 -2.17
CA THR A 955 47.86 -11.48 -3.27
C THR A 955 46.35 -11.52 -3.37
N LEU A 956 45.70 -10.36 -3.31
CA LEU A 956 44.24 -10.22 -3.40
C LEU A 956 43.86 -9.47 -4.68
N PRO A 957 43.21 -10.14 -5.66
CA PRO A 957 42.77 -9.50 -6.89
C PRO A 957 41.83 -8.31 -6.67
N ALA A 958 41.73 -7.45 -7.69
CA ALA A 958 40.73 -6.39 -7.75
C ALA A 958 39.31 -6.92 -7.53
N ARG A 959 38.45 -6.16 -6.84
CA ARG A 959 37.01 -6.46 -6.64
C ARG A 959 36.74 -7.82 -5.98
N THR A 960 37.55 -8.22 -5.01
CA THR A 960 37.39 -9.49 -4.28
C THR A 960 37.52 -9.34 -2.77
N THR A 961 37.09 -10.35 -2.02
CA THR A 961 37.22 -10.43 -0.56
C THR A 961 38.18 -11.56 -0.18
N LEU A 962 39.07 -11.29 0.77
CA LEU A 962 39.88 -12.28 1.47
C LEU A 962 39.38 -12.43 2.90
N ILE A 963 39.26 -13.67 3.38
CA ILE A 963 39.06 -13.95 4.80
C ILE A 963 40.09 -14.96 5.27
N LEU A 964 40.81 -14.61 6.33
CA LEU A 964 41.80 -15.46 6.99
C LEU A 964 41.34 -15.80 8.42
N GLY A 965 41.62 -17.00 8.90
CA GLY A 965 41.30 -17.44 10.26
C GLY A 965 42.50 -18.01 10.99
N LEU A 966 42.79 -17.48 12.19
CA LEU A 966 43.76 -18.04 13.13
C LEU A 966 43.08 -19.14 13.94
N SER A 967 43.45 -20.39 13.72
CA SER A 967 42.92 -21.52 14.51
C SER A 967 43.22 -21.36 16.00
N LYS A 968 42.28 -21.80 16.83
CA LYS A 968 42.52 -22.00 18.28
C LYS A 968 43.46 -23.15 18.57
#